data_AF-A0A494R2L0-F1
#
_entry.id   AF-A0A494R2L0-F1
#
_cell.length_a   1.000
_cell.length_b   1.000
_cell.length_c   1.000
_cell.angle_alpha   90.00
_cell.angle_beta   90.00
_cell.angle_gamma   90.00
#
_symmetry.space_group_name_H-M   'P 1'
#
loop_
_entity.id
_entity.type
_entity.pdbx_description
1 polymer ?
#
loop_
_entity_poly.entity_id
_entity_poly.type
_entity_poly.pdbx_seq_one_letter_code
_entity_poly.pdbx_strand_id
1 'polypeptide(L)'
;MLDDVLGQFADHGLEPAQPLIYGKLTRCKTTQDKGKEKNGWYVIHEHRTEKNEILIFGSFGDWRSGDSNKIKVKAGRMSQEERDVMRARQEEAKRRAAEVAANAARRAANRASGLFKRMPEKGRSAYLERKQIVGIRVRYAPRTGALLIPMTTARDQIVGLQVIYPEKQEDTGRDKSYWPHGMSKEGAYHLIGPHPEPGEPVLVCEGYATGASLNMATSLTVAIAFDAGNLSAVAKAMRERFPGRALIICRDDDWKTKRSNGEPWNPGEEKGSNAALIVGGQVVGPIFSGEREIKWTDFNDLHCAEGLDAVRRQVLAVVKPPAAGGWKDQLARTENGSLIAHMQNVELILGNDERWSGVIAFSAFSSKIVKLRTPPYGGGTGDWGDIDDIRVMKWLAQQYNLRVKASSVIEAVSVVAHDHAFHPVRNYLNQLEWDRVPRLDTWLNKVMGVAQSGYSAKVGKRWMISAVARVMRPGCKADSVMILEGGQGEGKSTAMSILGGDWFMDTPFALGDKDGFQAIRGKWIIELGELDSFNKAESTKAKQFFSASTDTYRESYGRRTNDVPRQCVFVGTTNQDEYLKDATGNRRYWPVACTKVDLDLLRDMRDQLWAEAMFCYKADEIWWVNRDETAMFSEAQDERFVVDEWEGPILNWLEESQIGETTSGSEVLASALKLDFGHWGKPEQMRVGAIMHRLGWRRVRLAALAKSGQRPWAYKKPDNWGGHSALQVQKIEEPCFD
;
A
#
# COMPACT_ATOMS: atom_id res chain seq x y z
N MET A 1 -0.15 -70.35 -12.07
CA MET A 1 1.08 -69.52 -11.97
C MET A 1 0.87 -68.18 -12.66
N LEU A 2 0.72 -68.12 -13.99
CA LEU A 2 0.37 -66.86 -14.67
C LEU A 2 -1.00 -66.34 -14.23
N ASP A 3 -1.99 -67.23 -14.10
CA ASP A 3 -3.33 -66.87 -13.60
C ASP A 3 -3.32 -66.38 -12.14
N ASP A 4 -2.40 -66.89 -11.30
CA ASP A 4 -2.25 -66.40 -9.91
C ASP A 4 -1.67 -64.98 -9.85
N VAL A 5 -0.80 -64.63 -10.80
CA VAL A 5 -0.22 -63.29 -10.93
C VAL A 5 -1.25 -62.33 -11.53
N LEU A 6 -1.99 -62.77 -12.55
CA LEU A 6 -3.08 -62.00 -13.14
C LEU A 6 -4.22 -61.78 -12.14
N GLY A 7 -4.53 -62.76 -11.29
CA GLY A 7 -5.47 -62.62 -10.18
C GLY A 7 -5.03 -61.55 -9.17
N GLN A 8 -3.75 -61.56 -8.76
CA GLN A 8 -3.20 -60.53 -7.88
C GLN A 8 -3.23 -59.12 -8.51
N PHE A 9 -3.04 -59.02 -9.82
CA PHE A 9 -3.18 -57.76 -10.55
C PHE A 9 -4.64 -57.29 -10.58
N ALA A 10 -5.58 -58.19 -10.88
CA ALA A 10 -7.01 -57.90 -10.88
C ALA A 10 -7.53 -57.48 -9.50
N ASP A 11 -7.06 -58.12 -8.42
CA ASP A 11 -7.40 -57.77 -7.03
C ASP A 11 -7.02 -56.33 -6.66
N HIS A 12 -6.00 -55.78 -7.33
CA HIS A 12 -5.56 -54.39 -7.15
C HIS A 12 -6.00 -53.48 -8.31
N GLY A 13 -6.89 -53.97 -9.18
CA GLY A 13 -7.48 -53.20 -10.28
C GLY A 13 -6.56 -52.93 -11.46
N LEU A 14 -5.49 -53.70 -11.68
CA LEU A 14 -4.60 -53.59 -12.84
C LEU A 14 -5.08 -54.46 -14.02
N GLU A 15 -5.09 -53.88 -15.23
CA GLU A 15 -5.49 -54.51 -16.48
C GLU A 15 -4.33 -54.49 -17.51
N PRO A 16 -3.35 -55.41 -17.41
CA PRO A 16 -2.24 -55.46 -18.35
C PRO A 16 -2.64 -56.09 -19.69
N ALA A 17 -2.07 -55.55 -20.78
CA ALA A 17 -2.14 -56.19 -22.09
C ALA A 17 -1.36 -57.51 -22.07
N GLN A 18 -1.93 -58.55 -22.69
CA GLN A 18 -1.29 -59.85 -22.83
C GLN A 18 -0.68 -60.02 -24.24
N PRO A 19 0.47 -60.70 -24.38
CA PRO A 19 1.24 -61.38 -23.32
C PRO A 19 1.99 -60.39 -22.39
N LEU A 20 2.24 -60.80 -21.14
CA LEU A 20 2.98 -59.97 -20.18
C LEU A 20 4.45 -59.80 -20.58
N ILE A 21 5.01 -58.63 -20.29
CA ILE A 21 6.42 -58.30 -20.59
C ILE A 21 7.28 -58.60 -19.35
N TYR A 22 8.21 -59.53 -19.50
CA TYR A 22 9.15 -59.90 -18.44
C TYR A 22 10.42 -59.03 -18.44
N GLY A 23 10.99 -58.80 -17.26
CA GLY A 23 12.28 -58.15 -17.09
C GLY A 23 12.30 -56.62 -17.18
N LYS A 24 11.16 -55.96 -17.45
CA LYS A 24 11.06 -54.51 -17.61
C LYS A 24 9.80 -53.96 -16.95
N LEU A 25 9.90 -52.75 -16.39
CA LEU A 25 8.74 -51.99 -15.90
C LEU A 25 7.82 -51.65 -17.06
N THR A 26 6.59 -52.15 -16.98
CA THR A 26 5.58 -52.04 -18.02
C THR A 26 4.35 -51.35 -17.46
N ARG A 27 3.87 -50.31 -18.16
CA ARG A 27 2.66 -49.58 -17.77
C ARG A 27 1.42 -50.27 -18.33
N CYS A 28 0.38 -50.39 -17.51
CA CYS A 28 -0.91 -50.96 -17.86
C CYS A 28 -2.06 -50.03 -17.44
N LYS A 29 -3.26 -50.33 -17.91
CA LYS A 29 -4.46 -49.62 -17.46
C LYS A 29 -4.82 -50.07 -16.05
N THR A 30 -5.50 -49.20 -15.32
CA THR A 30 -6.27 -49.58 -14.14
C THR A 30 -7.76 -49.50 -14.43
N THR A 31 -8.57 -50.16 -13.61
CA THR A 31 -10.05 -50.05 -13.66
C THR A 31 -10.56 -48.61 -13.49
N GLN A 32 -9.72 -47.71 -12.98
CA GLN A 32 -10.03 -46.29 -12.78
C GLN A 32 -9.53 -45.37 -13.91
N ASP A 33 -8.82 -45.90 -14.91
CA ASP A 33 -8.24 -45.11 -16.01
C ASP A 33 -9.26 -44.82 -17.10
N LYS A 34 -9.36 -43.55 -17.53
CA LYS A 34 -10.24 -43.14 -18.65
C LYS A 34 -9.42 -42.90 -19.93
N GLY A 35 -9.94 -43.32 -21.09
CA GLY A 35 -9.31 -43.07 -22.39
C GLY A 35 -7.96 -43.79 -22.59
N LYS A 36 -6.88 -43.03 -22.84
CA LYS A 36 -5.51 -43.54 -23.11
C LYS A 36 -4.60 -43.58 -21.88
N GLU A 37 -5.12 -43.28 -20.69
CA GLU A 37 -4.37 -43.31 -19.43
C GLU A 37 -3.84 -44.72 -19.11
N LYS A 38 -2.68 -44.78 -18.45
CA LYS A 38 -2.01 -46.02 -18.00
C LYS A 38 -1.27 -45.76 -16.67
N ASN A 39 -2.03 -45.69 -15.59
CA ASN A 39 -1.49 -45.38 -14.26
C ASN A 39 -1.01 -46.62 -13.50
N GLY A 40 -1.42 -47.82 -13.91
CA GLY A 40 -0.92 -49.09 -13.39
C GLY A 40 0.48 -49.42 -13.91
N TRP A 41 1.26 -50.16 -13.13
CA TRP A 41 2.56 -50.66 -13.55
C TRP A 41 2.87 -52.04 -12.95
N TYR A 42 3.68 -52.82 -13.67
CA TYR A 42 4.25 -54.08 -13.16
C TYR A 42 5.69 -54.29 -13.64
N VAL A 43 6.47 -55.02 -12.85
CA VAL A 43 7.79 -55.57 -13.22
C VAL A 43 7.77 -57.02 -12.77
N ILE A 44 7.83 -57.96 -13.71
CA ILE A 44 7.84 -59.40 -13.42
C ILE A 44 9.02 -60.10 -14.06
N HIS A 45 9.49 -61.15 -13.40
CA HIS A 45 10.58 -62.00 -13.85
C HIS A 45 10.14 -63.46 -13.75
N GLU A 46 10.54 -64.26 -14.73
CA GLU A 46 10.36 -65.70 -14.72
C GLU A 46 11.64 -66.41 -14.30
N HIS A 47 11.49 -67.51 -13.56
CA HIS A 47 12.58 -68.40 -13.22
C HIS A 47 12.11 -69.84 -13.29
N ARG A 48 12.90 -70.68 -13.97
CA ARG A 48 12.66 -72.12 -14.08
C ARG A 48 13.49 -72.84 -13.01
N THR A 49 12.80 -73.53 -12.11
CA THR A 49 13.39 -74.32 -11.03
C THR A 49 14.00 -75.62 -11.55
N GLU A 50 14.82 -76.29 -10.74
CA GLU A 50 15.43 -77.59 -11.07
C GLU A 50 14.39 -78.71 -11.31
N LYS A 51 13.19 -78.57 -10.71
CA LYS A 51 12.04 -79.46 -10.94
C LYS A 51 11.24 -79.10 -12.20
N ASN A 52 11.78 -78.24 -13.06
CA ASN A 52 11.16 -77.77 -14.31
C ASN A 52 9.90 -76.89 -14.12
N GLU A 53 9.63 -76.37 -12.92
CA GLU A 53 8.50 -75.47 -12.65
C GLU A 53 8.86 -73.98 -12.90
N ILE A 54 7.94 -73.20 -13.45
CA ILE A 54 8.11 -71.76 -13.76
C ILE A 54 7.56 -70.90 -12.62
N LEU A 55 8.43 -70.20 -11.89
CA LEU A 55 8.07 -69.21 -10.87
C LEU A 55 8.05 -67.80 -11.47
N ILE A 56 7.00 -67.03 -11.16
CA ILE A 56 6.91 -65.61 -11.52
C ILE A 56 6.98 -64.78 -10.24
N PHE A 57 7.91 -63.84 -10.19
CA PHE A 57 8.09 -62.93 -9.07
C PHE A 57 8.31 -61.50 -9.56
N GLY A 58 8.05 -60.52 -8.71
CA GLY A 58 8.08 -59.12 -9.13
C GLY A 58 7.30 -58.20 -8.21
N SER A 59 7.08 -56.98 -8.70
CA SER A 59 6.27 -55.97 -8.02
C SER A 59 5.30 -55.31 -8.99
N PHE A 60 4.20 -54.79 -8.46
CA PHE A 60 3.17 -54.09 -9.22
C PHE A 60 2.51 -53.01 -8.35
N GLY A 61 1.83 -52.06 -8.98
CA GLY A 61 1.21 -50.96 -8.26
C GLY A 61 0.49 -49.94 -9.13
N ASP A 62 -0.03 -48.90 -8.49
CA ASP A 62 -0.72 -47.78 -9.14
C ASP A 62 -0.06 -46.45 -8.74
N TRP A 63 0.37 -45.68 -9.73
CA TRP A 63 0.98 -44.37 -9.53
C TRP A 63 0.01 -43.32 -8.98
N ARG A 64 -1.31 -43.53 -9.11
CA ARG A 64 -2.34 -42.60 -8.63
C ARG A 64 -2.55 -42.70 -7.12
N SER A 65 -2.58 -43.92 -6.57
CA SER A 65 -2.70 -44.14 -5.13
C SER A 65 -1.35 -44.16 -4.42
N GLY A 66 -0.25 -44.41 -5.14
CA GLY A 66 1.07 -44.60 -4.56
C GLY A 66 1.30 -46.01 -4.02
N ASP A 67 0.37 -46.94 -4.26
CA ASP A 67 0.46 -48.31 -3.78
C ASP A 67 1.52 -49.11 -4.54
N SER A 68 2.36 -49.85 -3.80
CA SER A 68 3.40 -50.72 -4.34
C SER A 68 3.38 -52.06 -3.61
N ASN A 69 3.10 -53.13 -4.35
CA ASN A 69 2.94 -54.48 -3.82
C ASN A 69 3.96 -55.44 -4.44
N LYS A 70 4.40 -56.42 -3.65
CA LYS A 70 5.21 -57.54 -4.13
C LYS A 70 4.30 -58.70 -4.51
N ILE A 71 4.59 -59.37 -5.62
CA ILE A 71 3.90 -60.60 -6.01
C ILE A 71 4.15 -61.65 -4.94
N LYS A 72 3.08 -62.13 -4.32
CA LYS A 72 3.13 -63.18 -3.31
C LYS A 72 3.26 -64.53 -4.02
N VAL A 73 4.34 -65.25 -3.71
CA VAL A 73 4.57 -66.63 -4.15
C VAL A 73 4.18 -67.57 -3.02
N LYS A 74 3.47 -68.68 -3.30
CA LYS A 74 3.05 -69.65 -2.28
C LYS A 74 4.26 -70.23 -1.55
N ALA A 75 4.21 -70.23 -0.20
CA ALA A 75 5.28 -70.70 0.66
C ALA A 75 5.47 -72.24 0.52
N GLY A 76 6.72 -72.69 0.39
CA GLY A 76 7.09 -74.12 0.32
C GLY A 76 7.78 -74.59 -0.96
N ARG A 77 7.97 -73.71 -1.97
CA ARG A 77 8.56 -74.06 -3.28
C ARG A 77 9.95 -73.47 -3.57
N MET A 78 10.66 -72.96 -2.56
CA MET A 78 12.00 -72.36 -2.76
C MET A 78 12.98 -72.91 -1.73
N SER A 79 14.10 -73.45 -2.19
CA SER A 79 15.25 -73.80 -1.33
C SER A 79 15.99 -72.55 -0.87
N GLN A 80 16.83 -72.68 0.17
CA GLN A 80 17.65 -71.58 0.66
C GLN A 80 18.69 -71.13 -0.38
N GLU A 81 19.25 -72.07 -1.15
CA GLU A 81 20.20 -71.79 -2.24
C GLU A 81 19.54 -71.07 -3.42
N GLU A 82 18.30 -71.42 -3.77
CA GLU A 82 17.53 -70.73 -4.82
C GLU A 82 17.24 -69.26 -4.45
N ARG A 83 17.00 -68.96 -3.16
CA ARG A 83 16.81 -67.59 -2.67
C ARG A 83 18.07 -66.74 -2.79
N ASP A 84 19.24 -67.32 -2.56
CA ASP A 84 20.52 -66.61 -2.62
C ASP A 84 20.96 -66.36 -4.07
N VAL A 85 20.75 -67.33 -4.97
CA VAL A 85 20.96 -67.12 -6.42
C VAL A 85 20.02 -66.05 -6.99
N MET A 86 18.75 -66.03 -6.55
CA MET A 86 17.82 -64.96 -6.94
C MET A 86 18.24 -63.60 -6.39
N ARG A 87 18.71 -63.53 -5.15
CA ARG A 87 19.23 -62.29 -4.55
C ARG A 87 20.46 -61.78 -5.33
N ALA A 88 21.40 -62.66 -5.67
CA ALA A 88 22.58 -62.32 -6.45
C ALA A 88 22.23 -61.81 -7.87
N ARG A 89 21.29 -62.48 -8.57
CA ARG A 89 20.80 -62.01 -9.88
C ARG A 89 20.06 -60.67 -9.78
N GLN A 90 19.27 -60.46 -8.74
CA GLN A 90 18.60 -59.18 -8.48
C GLN A 90 19.62 -58.07 -8.20
N GLU A 91 20.67 -58.35 -7.42
CA GLU A 91 21.75 -57.40 -7.13
C GLU A 91 22.55 -57.05 -8.38
N GLU A 92 22.89 -58.04 -9.21
CA GLU A 92 23.61 -57.80 -10.48
C GLU A 92 22.74 -57.02 -11.49
N ALA A 93 21.47 -57.39 -11.65
CA ALA A 93 20.53 -56.66 -12.49
C ALA A 93 20.32 -55.22 -11.99
N LYS A 94 20.24 -55.02 -10.66
CA LYS A 94 20.17 -53.69 -10.03
C LYS A 94 21.44 -52.88 -10.29
N ARG A 95 22.62 -53.50 -10.21
CA ARG A 95 23.92 -52.85 -10.50
C ARG A 95 24.01 -52.43 -11.97
N ARG A 96 23.68 -53.32 -12.91
CA ARG A 96 23.66 -53.01 -14.35
C ARG A 96 22.64 -51.92 -14.68
N ALA A 97 21.44 -51.98 -14.10
CA ALA A 97 20.42 -50.94 -14.27
C ALA A 97 20.87 -49.59 -13.71
N ALA A 98 21.53 -49.57 -12.55
CA ALA A 98 22.11 -48.37 -11.96
C ALA A 98 23.22 -47.77 -12.84
N GLU A 99 24.08 -48.60 -13.44
CA GLU A 99 25.13 -48.16 -14.35
C GLU A 99 24.58 -47.57 -15.66
N VAL A 100 23.56 -48.21 -16.25
CA VAL A 100 22.86 -47.68 -17.43
C VAL A 100 22.18 -46.34 -17.10
N ALA A 101 21.52 -46.24 -15.95
CA ALA A 101 20.90 -45.01 -15.48
C ALA A 101 21.92 -43.89 -15.24
N ALA A 102 23.06 -44.19 -14.61
CA ALA A 102 24.14 -43.24 -14.39
C ALA A 102 24.73 -42.71 -15.71
N ASN A 103 24.93 -43.58 -16.70
CA ASN A 103 25.38 -43.20 -18.03
C ASN A 103 24.34 -42.36 -18.79
N ALA A 104 23.05 -42.65 -18.64
CA ALA A 104 21.97 -41.82 -19.19
C ALA A 104 21.92 -40.44 -18.51
N ALA A 105 22.03 -40.38 -17.19
CA ALA A 105 22.04 -39.15 -16.41
C ALA A 105 23.21 -38.24 -16.77
N ARG A 106 24.43 -38.79 -16.92
CA ARG A 106 25.61 -38.05 -17.37
C ARG A 106 25.41 -37.43 -18.76
N ARG A 107 24.85 -38.19 -19.70
CA ARG A 107 24.52 -37.67 -21.04
C ARG A 107 23.43 -36.60 -20.99
N ALA A 108 22.42 -36.77 -20.15
CA ALA A 108 21.37 -35.79 -19.96
C ALA A 108 21.90 -34.48 -19.37
N ALA A 109 22.74 -34.55 -18.33
CA ALA A 109 23.40 -33.40 -17.69
C ALA A 109 24.23 -32.58 -18.69
N ASN A 110 25.07 -33.24 -19.50
CA ASN A 110 25.87 -32.57 -20.51
C ASN A 110 25.02 -31.84 -21.56
N ARG A 111 23.92 -32.46 -22.01
CA ARG A 111 22.97 -31.82 -22.95
C ARG A 111 22.23 -30.64 -22.30
N ALA A 112 21.77 -30.81 -21.07
CA ALA A 112 21.10 -29.78 -20.28
C ALA A 112 21.99 -28.53 -20.13
N SER A 113 23.19 -28.73 -19.60
CA SER A 113 24.19 -27.68 -19.41
C SER A 113 24.56 -26.99 -20.73
N GLY A 114 24.81 -27.77 -21.78
CA GLY A 114 25.13 -27.25 -23.10
C GLY A 114 24.00 -26.43 -23.74
N LEU A 115 22.74 -26.84 -23.58
CA LEU A 115 21.59 -26.05 -24.05
C LEU A 115 21.45 -24.75 -23.23
N PHE A 116 21.47 -24.87 -21.90
CA PHE A 116 21.29 -23.73 -20.98
C PHE A 116 22.33 -22.62 -21.21
N LYS A 117 23.60 -23.00 -21.38
CA LYS A 117 24.70 -22.06 -21.64
C LYS A 117 24.54 -21.28 -22.96
N ARG A 118 23.89 -21.88 -23.97
CA ARG A 118 23.70 -21.28 -25.30
C ARG A 118 22.49 -20.35 -25.37
N MET A 119 21.54 -20.49 -24.45
CA MET A 119 20.33 -19.68 -24.46
C MET A 119 20.58 -18.31 -23.80
N PRO A 120 19.90 -17.24 -24.23
CA PRO A 120 20.07 -15.90 -23.68
C PRO A 120 19.57 -15.77 -22.24
N GLU A 121 20.20 -14.88 -21.48
CA GLU A 121 19.83 -14.54 -20.09
C GLU A 121 18.69 -13.54 -20.00
N LYS A 122 18.41 -12.79 -21.07
CA LYS A 122 17.33 -11.80 -21.15
C LYS A 122 16.35 -12.20 -22.25
N GLY A 123 15.06 -12.03 -21.98
CA GLY A 123 13.98 -12.35 -22.91
C GLY A 123 12.62 -12.06 -22.31
N ARG A 124 11.56 -12.29 -23.09
CA ARG A 124 10.16 -12.18 -22.64
C ARG A 124 9.57 -13.57 -22.47
N SER A 125 8.62 -13.71 -21.54
CA SER A 125 7.91 -14.96 -21.30
C SER A 125 6.48 -14.68 -20.85
N ALA A 126 5.50 -15.13 -21.65
CA ALA A 126 4.09 -15.02 -21.32
C ALA A 126 3.73 -15.72 -20.00
N TYR A 127 4.49 -16.76 -19.62
CA TYR A 127 4.33 -17.43 -18.33
C TYR A 127 4.69 -16.51 -17.15
N LEU A 128 5.81 -15.79 -17.23
CA LEU A 128 6.26 -14.88 -16.18
C LEU A 128 5.31 -13.68 -16.03
N GLU A 129 4.83 -13.13 -17.16
CA GLU A 129 3.83 -12.07 -17.19
C GLU A 129 2.52 -12.52 -16.54
N ARG A 130 2.00 -13.70 -16.94
CA ARG A 130 0.77 -14.29 -16.36
C ARG A 130 0.89 -14.56 -14.87
N LYS A 131 2.08 -14.95 -14.40
CA LYS A 131 2.35 -15.23 -12.97
C LYS A 131 2.84 -13.99 -12.21
N GLN A 132 2.93 -12.83 -12.86
CA GLN A 132 3.37 -11.54 -12.29
C GLN A 132 4.74 -11.58 -11.59
N ILE A 133 5.65 -12.42 -12.09
CA ILE A 133 6.98 -12.65 -11.48
C ILE A 133 8.10 -12.35 -12.47
N VAL A 134 9.32 -12.13 -11.95
CA VAL A 134 10.52 -11.96 -12.78
C VAL A 134 11.31 -13.27 -12.92
N GLY A 135 12.03 -13.40 -14.05
CA GLY A 135 12.90 -14.54 -14.31
C GLY A 135 14.24 -14.42 -13.57
N ILE A 136 14.48 -15.26 -12.55
CA ILE A 136 15.70 -15.23 -11.72
C ILE A 136 16.54 -16.47 -12.00
N ARG A 137 17.76 -16.25 -12.51
CA ARG A 137 18.72 -17.31 -12.89
C ARG A 137 18.15 -18.32 -13.89
N VAL A 138 17.36 -17.84 -14.84
CA VAL A 138 16.74 -18.61 -15.93
C VAL A 138 17.33 -18.25 -17.29
N ARG A 139 16.93 -19.00 -18.32
CA ARG A 139 17.25 -18.71 -19.72
C ARG A 139 16.00 -18.71 -20.58
N TYR A 140 16.04 -17.94 -21.65
CA TYR A 140 14.90 -17.77 -22.56
C TYR A 140 15.20 -18.50 -23.86
N ALA A 141 14.26 -19.31 -24.36
CA ALA A 141 14.37 -19.96 -25.66
C ALA A 141 13.57 -19.15 -26.70
N PRO A 142 14.20 -18.23 -27.47
CA PRO A 142 13.48 -17.20 -28.22
C PRO A 142 12.59 -17.76 -29.33
N ARG A 143 13.00 -18.88 -29.94
CA ARG A 143 12.24 -19.53 -31.02
C ARG A 143 10.92 -20.13 -30.56
N THR A 144 10.85 -20.56 -29.31
CA THR A 144 9.71 -21.29 -28.75
C THR A 144 8.95 -20.49 -27.70
N GLY A 145 9.47 -19.33 -27.28
CA GLY A 145 8.93 -18.55 -26.15
C GLY A 145 9.05 -19.23 -24.78
N ALA A 146 9.77 -20.36 -24.70
CA ALA A 146 9.87 -21.18 -23.51
C ALA A 146 10.90 -20.63 -22.52
N LEU A 147 10.61 -20.81 -21.23
CA LEU A 147 11.51 -20.50 -20.12
C LEU A 147 12.24 -21.77 -19.69
N LEU A 148 13.55 -21.67 -19.49
CA LEU A 148 14.39 -22.77 -19.05
C LEU A 148 14.91 -22.49 -17.65
N ILE A 149 14.61 -23.38 -16.71
CA ILE A 149 15.03 -23.31 -15.32
C ILE A 149 16.03 -24.45 -15.07
N PRO A 150 17.27 -24.16 -14.64
CA PRO A 150 18.27 -25.19 -14.42
C PRO A 150 17.97 -25.98 -13.14
N MET A 151 18.16 -27.29 -13.19
CA MET A 151 18.12 -28.18 -12.04
C MET A 151 19.56 -28.53 -11.68
N THR A 152 20.02 -28.14 -10.50
CA THR A 152 21.39 -28.32 -10.07
C THR A 152 21.51 -29.22 -8.85
N THR A 153 22.70 -29.82 -8.69
CA THR A 153 23.08 -30.58 -7.50
C THR A 153 23.66 -29.68 -6.41
N ALA A 154 23.98 -30.25 -5.25
CA ALA A 154 24.74 -29.60 -4.17
C ALA A 154 26.06 -28.96 -4.62
N ARG A 155 26.64 -29.45 -5.73
CA ARG A 155 27.90 -28.95 -6.32
C ARG A 155 27.68 -27.99 -7.49
N ASP A 156 26.47 -27.42 -7.60
CA ASP A 156 26.05 -26.47 -8.65
C ASP A 156 26.18 -27.01 -10.10
N GLN A 157 26.16 -28.34 -10.26
CA GLN A 157 26.17 -28.99 -11.57
C GLN A 157 24.75 -29.15 -12.12
N ILE A 158 24.50 -28.67 -13.34
CA ILE A 158 23.21 -28.84 -14.03
C ILE A 158 23.03 -30.31 -14.42
N VAL A 159 21.98 -30.94 -13.90
CA VAL A 159 21.59 -32.33 -14.20
C VAL A 159 20.41 -32.42 -15.17
N GLY A 160 19.62 -31.35 -15.27
CA GLY A 160 18.44 -31.27 -16.11
C GLY A 160 17.89 -29.84 -16.15
N LEU A 161 16.87 -29.63 -16.96
CA LEU A 161 16.12 -28.38 -17.08
C LEU A 161 14.63 -28.65 -16.87
N GLN A 162 13.96 -27.77 -16.12
CA GLN A 162 12.52 -27.62 -16.26
C GLN A 162 12.24 -26.63 -17.39
N VAL A 163 11.47 -27.08 -18.38
CA VAL A 163 11.05 -26.26 -19.53
C VAL A 163 9.62 -25.84 -19.29
N ILE A 164 9.36 -24.53 -19.31
CA ILE A 164 8.01 -23.96 -19.21
C ILE A 164 7.65 -23.33 -20.55
N TYR A 165 6.59 -23.81 -21.16
CA TYR A 165 6.06 -23.34 -22.43
C TYR A 165 5.08 -22.18 -22.22
N PRO A 166 4.91 -21.28 -23.21
CA PRO A 166 3.95 -20.17 -23.10
C PRO A 166 2.51 -20.67 -22.93
N GLU A 167 2.18 -21.78 -23.60
CA GLU A 167 0.87 -22.42 -23.63
C GLU A 167 0.97 -23.92 -23.33
N LYS A 168 -0.17 -24.54 -23.02
CA LYS A 168 -0.27 -25.99 -22.81
C LYS A 168 -0.05 -26.71 -24.14
N GLN A 169 0.81 -27.72 -24.14
CA GLN A 169 1.03 -28.53 -25.34
C GLN A 169 -0.19 -29.40 -25.62
N GLU A 170 -0.66 -29.45 -26.87
CA GLU A 170 -1.84 -30.23 -27.28
C GLU A 170 -1.70 -31.72 -26.96
N ASP A 171 -0.50 -32.29 -27.15
CA ASP A 171 -0.24 -33.72 -26.95
C ASP A 171 -0.27 -34.17 -25.48
N THR A 172 0.08 -33.27 -24.55
CA THR A 172 0.26 -33.63 -23.12
C THR A 172 -0.70 -32.89 -22.19
N GLY A 173 -1.36 -31.83 -22.67
CA GLY A 173 -2.18 -30.92 -21.86
C GLY A 173 -1.41 -30.12 -20.81
N ARG A 174 -0.07 -30.16 -20.83
CA ARG A 174 0.82 -29.54 -19.83
C ARG A 174 1.62 -28.40 -20.44
N ASP A 175 1.87 -27.37 -19.65
CA ASP A 175 2.73 -26.23 -19.98
C ASP A 175 4.15 -26.38 -19.41
N LYS A 176 4.44 -27.48 -18.71
CA LYS A 176 5.76 -27.75 -18.09
C LYS A 176 6.24 -29.16 -18.39
N SER A 177 7.52 -29.30 -18.70
CA SER A 177 8.18 -30.60 -18.90
C SER A 177 9.59 -30.61 -18.31
N TYR A 178 10.13 -31.81 -18.15
CA TYR A 178 11.52 -32.01 -17.72
C TYR A 178 12.34 -32.49 -18.90
N TRP A 179 13.51 -31.88 -19.09
CA TRP A 179 14.38 -32.20 -20.21
C TRP A 179 15.85 -32.17 -19.79
N PRO A 180 16.70 -33.09 -20.29
CA PRO A 180 16.38 -34.19 -21.19
C PRO A 180 15.88 -35.46 -20.47
N HIS A 181 15.27 -36.38 -21.23
CA HIS A 181 14.94 -37.71 -20.72
C HIS A 181 16.19 -38.44 -20.21
N GLY A 182 16.03 -39.18 -19.10
CA GLY A 182 17.12 -39.89 -18.42
C GLY A 182 17.91 -39.03 -17.41
N MET A 183 17.51 -37.78 -17.14
CA MET A 183 18.13 -36.93 -16.12
C MET A 183 17.90 -37.45 -14.69
N SER A 184 18.83 -37.14 -13.78
CA SER A 184 18.70 -37.45 -12.35
C SER A 184 18.01 -36.28 -11.65
N LYS A 185 16.73 -36.44 -11.31
CA LYS A 185 15.89 -35.39 -10.71
C LYS A 185 15.97 -35.35 -9.18
N GLU A 186 16.11 -36.51 -8.53
CA GLU A 186 16.06 -36.63 -7.08
C GLU A 186 17.15 -35.77 -6.42
N GLY A 187 16.74 -34.93 -5.47
CA GLY A 187 17.61 -33.97 -4.76
C GLY A 187 18.08 -32.77 -5.59
N ALA A 188 17.73 -32.70 -6.88
CA ALA A 188 18.08 -31.55 -7.72
C ALA A 188 17.14 -30.37 -7.43
N TYR A 189 17.68 -29.15 -7.39
CA TYR A 189 16.95 -27.94 -7.04
C TYR A 189 17.34 -26.75 -7.93
N HIS A 190 16.58 -25.66 -7.87
CA HIS A 190 16.99 -24.35 -8.40
C HIS A 190 17.11 -23.35 -7.26
N LEU A 191 18.28 -22.73 -7.09
CA LEU A 191 18.55 -21.79 -6.01
C LEU A 191 18.54 -20.35 -6.51
N ILE A 192 17.65 -19.54 -5.95
CA ILE A 192 17.48 -18.11 -6.26
C ILE A 192 17.69 -17.25 -5.01
N GLY A 193 17.99 -15.97 -5.21
CA GLY A 193 18.35 -15.04 -4.14
C GLY A 193 19.86 -14.97 -3.84
N PRO A 194 20.25 -14.10 -2.90
CA PRO A 194 21.64 -13.97 -2.46
C PRO A 194 22.10 -15.23 -1.69
N HIS A 195 23.40 -15.32 -1.42
CA HIS A 195 23.88 -16.27 -0.42
C HIS A 195 23.37 -15.79 0.95
N PRO A 196 22.79 -16.66 1.80
CA PRO A 196 22.16 -16.20 3.03
C PRO A 196 23.25 -15.73 4.01
N GLU A 197 23.07 -14.57 4.64
CA GLU A 197 23.95 -14.04 5.68
C GLU A 197 23.78 -14.81 7.01
N PRO A 198 24.74 -14.78 7.95
CA PRO A 198 24.60 -15.46 9.23
C PRO A 198 23.28 -15.13 9.94
N GLY A 199 22.51 -16.16 10.32
CA GLY A 199 21.20 -16.00 10.94
C GLY A 199 20.02 -15.91 9.96
N GLU A 200 20.26 -15.68 8.66
CA GLU A 200 19.18 -15.68 7.67
C GLU A 200 18.73 -17.12 7.33
N PRO A 201 17.41 -17.34 7.21
CA PRO A 201 16.85 -18.64 6.85
C PRO A 201 17.03 -18.93 5.35
N VAL A 202 16.84 -20.20 4.99
CA VAL A 202 16.68 -20.63 3.61
C VAL A 202 15.26 -21.16 3.43
N LEU A 203 14.55 -20.61 2.45
CA LEU A 203 13.21 -21.06 2.09
C LEU A 203 13.30 -22.22 1.10
N VAL A 204 12.40 -23.20 1.22
CA VAL A 204 12.29 -24.33 0.29
C VAL A 204 10.85 -24.43 -0.19
N CYS A 205 10.62 -24.45 -1.51
CA CYS A 205 9.27 -24.51 -2.08
C CYS A 205 9.18 -25.48 -3.25
N GLU A 206 7.95 -25.84 -3.64
CA GLU A 206 7.71 -26.76 -4.76
C GLU A 206 7.91 -26.09 -6.13
N GLY A 207 7.10 -25.08 -6.45
CA GLY A 207 7.06 -24.47 -7.77
C GLY A 207 8.06 -23.34 -7.98
N TYR A 208 8.51 -23.14 -9.23
CA TYR A 208 9.34 -21.98 -9.59
C TYR A 208 8.61 -20.64 -9.38
N ALA A 209 7.31 -20.58 -9.69
CA ALA A 209 6.54 -19.35 -9.53
C ALA A 209 6.38 -18.97 -8.06
N THR A 210 6.07 -19.96 -7.21
CA THR A 210 6.08 -19.85 -5.76
C THR A 210 7.43 -19.34 -5.27
N GLY A 211 8.53 -19.95 -5.72
CA GLY A 211 9.88 -19.54 -5.32
C GLY A 211 10.22 -18.10 -5.73
N ALA A 212 9.91 -17.71 -6.96
CA ALA A 212 10.12 -16.34 -7.44
C ALA A 212 9.31 -15.32 -6.63
N SER A 213 8.05 -15.63 -6.32
CA SER A 213 7.19 -14.77 -5.48
C SER A 213 7.76 -14.63 -4.06
N LEU A 214 8.20 -15.73 -3.44
CA LEU A 214 8.84 -15.73 -2.12
C LEU A 214 10.12 -14.88 -2.11
N ASN A 215 10.98 -15.02 -3.12
CA ASN A 215 12.19 -14.23 -3.24
C ASN A 215 11.90 -12.74 -3.49
N MET A 216 10.95 -12.42 -4.37
CA MET A 216 10.52 -11.03 -4.63
C MET A 216 9.94 -10.36 -3.38
N ALA A 217 9.19 -11.09 -2.56
CA ALA A 217 8.57 -10.57 -1.34
C ALA A 217 9.56 -10.38 -0.18
N THR A 218 10.52 -11.30 -0.02
CA THR A 218 11.37 -11.38 1.18
C THR A 218 12.84 -11.05 0.94
N SER A 219 13.30 -11.08 -0.32
CA SER A 219 14.71 -11.03 -0.72
C SER A 219 15.58 -12.18 -0.20
N LEU A 220 15.00 -13.20 0.45
CA LEU A 220 15.71 -14.34 1.04
C LEU A 220 16.14 -15.38 -0.01
N THR A 221 17.10 -16.22 0.35
CA THR A 221 17.50 -17.38 -0.45
C THR A 221 16.36 -18.41 -0.52
N VAL A 222 16.00 -18.84 -1.73
CA VAL A 222 14.93 -19.82 -1.97
C VAL A 222 15.42 -20.98 -2.83
N ALA A 223 15.19 -22.20 -2.36
CA ALA A 223 15.44 -23.45 -3.08
C ALA A 223 14.13 -24.03 -3.63
N ILE A 224 14.06 -24.21 -4.94
CA ILE A 224 12.88 -24.74 -5.64
C ILE A 224 13.09 -26.23 -5.91
N ALA A 225 12.17 -27.06 -5.43
CA ALA A 225 12.23 -28.53 -5.49
C ALA A 225 11.54 -29.14 -6.72
N PHE A 226 10.76 -28.36 -7.47
CA PHE A 226 10.03 -28.70 -8.70
C PHE A 226 8.80 -29.60 -8.56
N ASP A 227 8.70 -30.41 -7.51
CA ASP A 227 7.51 -31.17 -7.14
C ASP A 227 7.53 -31.58 -5.67
N ALA A 228 6.35 -31.90 -5.11
CA ALA A 228 6.20 -32.27 -3.70
C ALA A 228 7.03 -33.51 -3.30
N GLY A 229 7.22 -34.48 -4.20
CA GLY A 229 7.99 -35.71 -3.93
C GLY A 229 9.49 -35.46 -3.76
N ASN A 230 10.01 -34.34 -4.28
CA ASN A 230 11.41 -33.98 -4.19
C ASN A 230 11.74 -33.05 -3.00
N LEU A 231 10.72 -32.49 -2.33
CA LEU A 231 10.89 -31.54 -1.21
C LEU A 231 11.81 -32.07 -0.11
N SER A 232 11.63 -33.33 0.32
CA SER A 232 12.44 -33.92 1.40
C SER A 232 13.91 -34.07 1.00
N ALA A 233 14.19 -34.48 -0.24
CA ALA A 233 15.56 -34.64 -0.73
C ALA A 233 16.26 -33.27 -0.84
N VAL A 234 15.55 -32.26 -1.34
CA VAL A 234 16.07 -30.88 -1.46
C VAL A 234 16.27 -30.24 -0.09
N ALA A 235 15.35 -30.44 0.86
CA ALA A 235 15.50 -29.94 2.22
C ALA A 235 16.77 -30.51 2.90
N LYS A 236 17.05 -31.82 2.73
CA LYS A 236 18.30 -32.43 3.21
C LYS A 236 19.52 -31.81 2.54
N ALA A 237 19.49 -31.60 1.22
CA ALA A 237 20.57 -30.94 0.50
C ALA A 237 20.80 -29.51 0.98
N MET A 238 19.75 -28.76 1.32
CA MET A 238 19.87 -27.41 1.89
C MET A 238 20.43 -27.43 3.31
N ARG A 239 20.05 -28.43 4.13
CA ARG A 239 20.62 -28.62 5.47
C ARG A 239 22.11 -28.91 5.43
N GLU A 240 22.55 -29.71 4.47
CA GLU A 240 23.97 -30.01 4.25
C GLU A 240 24.74 -28.81 3.70
N ARG A 241 24.17 -28.08 2.73
CA ARG A 241 24.80 -26.92 2.10
C ARG A 241 24.87 -25.70 3.02
N PHE A 242 23.85 -25.48 3.85
CA PHE A 242 23.73 -24.34 4.75
C PHE A 242 23.56 -24.80 6.21
N PRO A 243 24.62 -25.37 6.81
CA PRO A 243 24.56 -25.87 8.18
C PRO A 243 24.25 -24.73 9.16
N GLY A 244 23.43 -25.02 10.17
CA GLY A 244 23.03 -24.05 11.20
C GLY A 244 21.99 -23.00 10.78
N ARG A 245 21.58 -22.94 9.52
CA ARG A 245 20.53 -22.00 9.07
C ARG A 245 19.13 -22.53 9.33
N ALA A 246 18.17 -21.67 9.67
CA ALA A 246 16.78 -22.08 9.73
C ALA A 246 16.29 -22.49 8.32
N LEU A 247 15.58 -23.61 8.23
CA LEU A 247 14.96 -24.05 6.97
C LEU A 247 13.46 -23.92 7.10
N ILE A 248 12.84 -23.26 6.12
CA ILE A 248 11.39 -23.02 6.12
C ILE A 248 10.82 -23.61 4.84
N ILE A 249 9.95 -24.59 5.00
CA ILE A 249 9.28 -25.26 3.90
C ILE A 249 8.00 -24.48 3.59
N CYS A 250 8.02 -23.74 2.49
CA CYS A 250 6.87 -23.04 1.93
C CYS A 250 6.11 -24.01 1.04
N ARG A 251 5.06 -24.62 1.60
CA ARG A 251 4.28 -25.65 0.93
C ARG A 251 3.10 -25.08 0.14
N ASP A 252 2.64 -25.87 -0.82
CA ASP A 252 1.36 -25.65 -1.49
C ASP A 252 0.22 -26.19 -0.58
N ASP A 253 -0.97 -25.63 -0.75
CA ASP A 253 -2.17 -25.97 0.01
C ASP A 253 -3.23 -26.61 -0.90
N ASP A 254 -3.08 -27.92 -1.09
CA ASP A 254 -3.89 -28.78 -1.96
C ASP A 254 -5.23 -29.22 -1.31
N TRP A 255 -5.92 -28.28 -0.67
CA TRP A 255 -7.06 -28.51 0.24
C TRP A 255 -8.26 -29.28 -0.36
N LYS A 256 -8.40 -29.34 -1.69
CA LYS A 256 -9.46 -30.09 -2.38
C LYS A 256 -9.09 -31.51 -2.80
N THR A 257 -7.86 -31.95 -2.53
CA THR A 257 -7.44 -33.31 -2.90
C THR A 257 -8.12 -34.32 -1.97
N LYS A 258 -8.42 -35.51 -2.52
CA LYS A 258 -9.04 -36.62 -1.79
C LYS A 258 -8.22 -37.89 -1.99
N ARG A 259 -8.18 -38.74 -0.97
CA ARG A 259 -7.65 -40.11 -1.07
C ARG A 259 -8.55 -40.98 -1.95
N SER A 260 -8.03 -42.14 -2.34
CA SER A 260 -8.77 -43.16 -3.13
C SER A 260 -10.05 -43.65 -2.43
N ASN A 261 -10.11 -43.55 -1.09
CA ASN A 261 -11.28 -43.85 -0.27
C ASN A 261 -12.29 -42.68 -0.16
N GLY A 262 -12.03 -41.55 -0.81
CA GLY A 262 -12.91 -40.36 -0.81
C GLY A 262 -12.68 -39.38 0.36
N GLU A 263 -11.78 -39.69 1.30
CA GLU A 263 -11.47 -38.80 2.43
C GLU A 263 -10.67 -37.56 1.98
N PRO A 264 -10.91 -36.38 2.58
CA PRO A 264 -10.08 -35.19 2.35
C PRO A 264 -8.60 -35.45 2.68
N TRP A 265 -7.70 -35.04 1.80
CA TRP A 265 -6.26 -35.23 1.98
C TRP A 265 -5.49 -34.11 1.32
N ASN A 266 -4.54 -33.51 2.04
CA ASN A 266 -3.71 -32.43 1.54
C ASN A 266 -2.26 -32.94 1.35
N PRO A 267 -1.88 -33.37 0.14
CA PRO A 267 -0.53 -33.88 -0.13
C PRO A 267 0.56 -32.82 0.10
N GLY A 268 0.29 -31.54 -0.17
CA GLY A 268 1.21 -30.42 0.08
C GLY A 268 1.52 -30.24 1.56
N GLU A 269 0.49 -30.28 2.42
CA GLU A 269 0.63 -30.31 3.88
C GLU A 269 1.50 -31.49 4.34
N GLU A 270 1.12 -32.72 3.99
CA GLU A 270 1.78 -33.92 4.49
C GLU A 270 3.25 -33.97 4.09
N LYS A 271 3.56 -33.70 2.82
CA LYS A 271 4.94 -33.73 2.30
C LYS A 271 5.78 -32.56 2.82
N GLY A 272 5.18 -31.37 2.94
CA GLY A 272 5.85 -30.21 3.52
C GLY A 272 6.22 -30.43 4.99
N SER A 273 5.27 -30.95 5.78
CA SER A 273 5.46 -31.28 7.20
C SER A 273 6.48 -32.40 7.42
N ASN A 274 6.45 -33.45 6.60
CA ASN A 274 7.47 -34.50 6.64
C ASN A 274 8.88 -33.96 6.29
N ALA A 275 8.99 -33.11 5.26
CA ALA A 275 10.27 -32.52 4.87
C ALA A 275 10.85 -31.64 5.98
N ALA A 276 10.02 -30.81 6.62
CA ALA A 276 10.43 -29.96 7.74
C ALA A 276 10.86 -30.80 8.96
N LEU A 277 10.09 -31.82 9.32
CA LEU A 277 10.41 -32.71 10.45
C LEU A 277 11.79 -33.36 10.29
N ILE A 278 12.08 -33.88 9.09
CA ILE A 278 13.34 -34.56 8.77
C ILE A 278 14.56 -33.66 8.98
N VAL A 279 14.42 -32.36 8.72
CA VAL A 279 15.56 -31.41 8.75
C VAL A 279 15.54 -30.48 9.97
N GLY A 280 14.59 -30.66 10.89
CA GLY A 280 14.37 -29.72 12.00
C GLY A 280 14.05 -28.30 11.51
N GLY A 281 13.20 -28.20 10.48
CA GLY A 281 12.74 -26.94 9.89
C GLY A 281 11.31 -26.59 10.31
N GLN A 282 10.82 -25.46 9.80
CA GLN A 282 9.44 -25.00 9.98
C GLN A 282 8.66 -25.15 8.66
N VAL A 283 7.32 -25.11 8.73
CA VAL A 283 6.45 -25.14 7.55
C VAL A 283 5.58 -23.90 7.55
N VAL A 284 5.34 -23.35 6.37
CA VAL A 284 4.37 -22.27 6.15
C VAL A 284 3.58 -22.56 4.88
N GLY A 285 2.27 -22.34 4.92
CA GLY A 285 1.37 -22.39 3.77
C GLY A 285 0.66 -21.04 3.58
N PRO A 286 0.15 -20.76 2.36
CA PRO A 286 -0.53 -19.50 2.08
C PRO A 286 -1.90 -19.43 2.77
N ILE A 287 -2.19 -18.29 3.40
CA ILE A 287 -3.49 -17.95 3.98
C ILE A 287 -4.10 -16.81 3.17
N PHE A 288 -5.36 -16.94 2.75
CA PHE A 288 -6.06 -15.93 1.96
C PHE A 288 -7.08 -15.19 2.84
N SER A 289 -7.19 -13.87 2.71
CA SER A 289 -7.96 -12.99 3.60
C SER A 289 -9.45 -12.83 3.23
N GLY A 290 -9.91 -13.44 2.13
CA GLY A 290 -11.30 -13.39 1.63
C GLY A 290 -11.85 -14.73 1.08
N GLU A 291 -12.93 -14.69 0.28
CA GLU A 291 -13.47 -15.88 -0.42
C GLU A 291 -12.43 -16.42 -1.40
N ARG A 292 -11.80 -17.54 -1.01
CA ARG A 292 -10.72 -18.17 -1.77
C ARG A 292 -11.23 -18.83 -3.04
N GLU A 293 -10.68 -18.45 -4.20
CA GLU A 293 -10.94 -19.16 -5.44
C GLU A 293 -10.45 -20.62 -5.36
N ILE A 294 -11.19 -21.51 -6.02
CA ILE A 294 -10.93 -22.96 -6.02
C ILE A 294 -9.49 -23.30 -6.46
N LYS A 295 -8.90 -22.49 -7.34
CA LYS A 295 -7.58 -22.73 -7.93
C LYS A 295 -6.43 -22.12 -7.15
N TRP A 296 -6.69 -21.33 -6.10
CA TRP A 296 -5.64 -20.70 -5.32
C TRP A 296 -5.06 -21.68 -4.33
N THR A 297 -3.83 -22.12 -4.55
CA THR A 297 -3.20 -23.18 -3.74
C THR A 297 -1.80 -22.82 -3.29
N ASP A 298 -1.12 -21.85 -3.91
CA ASP A 298 0.28 -21.56 -3.61
C ASP A 298 0.55 -20.07 -3.26
N PHE A 299 1.77 -19.75 -2.82
CA PHE A 299 2.17 -18.36 -2.53
C PHE A 299 2.23 -17.45 -3.75
N ASN A 300 2.32 -18.00 -4.97
CA ASN A 300 2.20 -17.18 -6.16
C ASN A 300 0.75 -16.75 -6.38
N ASP A 301 -0.23 -17.63 -6.12
CA ASP A 301 -1.64 -17.26 -6.19
C ASP A 301 -1.97 -16.20 -5.12
N LEU A 302 -1.41 -16.32 -3.90
CA LEU A 302 -1.51 -15.28 -2.87
C LEU A 302 -0.88 -13.96 -3.32
N HIS A 303 0.28 -14.00 -3.97
CA HIS A 303 0.90 -12.82 -4.58
C HIS A 303 -0.02 -12.17 -5.63
N CYS A 304 -0.56 -12.95 -6.57
CA CYS A 304 -1.43 -12.41 -7.60
C CYS A 304 -2.76 -11.84 -7.04
N ALA A 305 -3.27 -12.42 -5.96
CA ALA A 305 -4.53 -12.01 -5.34
C ALA A 305 -4.38 -10.81 -4.39
N GLU A 306 -3.38 -10.84 -3.51
CA GLU A 306 -3.25 -9.92 -2.36
C GLU A 306 -1.92 -9.14 -2.33
N GLY A 307 -1.06 -9.35 -3.33
CA GLY A 307 0.22 -8.66 -3.47
C GLY A 307 1.39 -9.28 -2.69
N LEU A 308 2.60 -8.80 -2.96
CA LEU A 308 3.84 -9.29 -2.34
C LEU A 308 3.90 -9.04 -0.83
N ASP A 309 3.25 -7.99 -0.32
CA ASP A 309 3.23 -7.68 1.11
C ASP A 309 2.50 -8.75 1.94
N ALA A 310 1.45 -9.36 1.40
CA ALA A 310 0.75 -10.47 2.04
C ALA A 310 1.66 -11.70 2.18
N VAL A 311 2.37 -12.05 1.10
CA VAL A 311 3.37 -13.12 1.10
C VAL A 311 4.49 -12.83 2.09
N ARG A 312 5.05 -11.61 2.06
CA ARG A 312 6.12 -11.16 2.96
C ARG A 312 5.72 -11.31 4.42
N ARG A 313 4.53 -10.83 4.79
CA ARG A 313 4.02 -10.87 6.17
C ARG A 313 3.92 -12.30 6.70
N GLN A 314 3.36 -13.21 5.91
CA GLN A 314 3.15 -14.61 6.32
C GLN A 314 4.47 -15.37 6.44
N VAL A 315 5.38 -15.19 5.49
CA VAL A 315 6.68 -15.87 5.51
C VAL A 315 7.55 -15.32 6.64
N LEU A 316 7.64 -14.00 6.79
CA LEU A 316 8.45 -13.39 7.85
C LEU A 316 7.93 -13.66 9.26
N ALA A 317 6.62 -13.95 9.42
CA ALA A 317 6.06 -14.41 10.69
C ALA A 317 6.61 -15.77 11.13
N VAL A 318 7.07 -16.61 10.19
CA VAL A 318 7.67 -17.93 10.47
C VAL A 318 9.20 -17.87 10.53
N VAL A 319 9.83 -16.99 9.72
CA VAL A 319 11.28 -16.72 9.73
C VAL A 319 11.79 -16.26 11.09
N LYS A 320 10.94 -15.57 11.83
CA LYS A 320 11.16 -15.31 13.24
C LYS A 320 10.64 -16.56 13.98
N PRO A 321 11.49 -17.46 14.50
CA PRO A 321 10.98 -18.42 15.46
C PRO A 321 10.26 -17.62 16.56
N PRO A 322 9.11 -18.09 17.07
CA PRO A 322 8.79 -17.80 18.45
C PRO A 322 9.94 -18.43 19.21
N ALA A 323 10.92 -17.61 19.55
CA ALA A 323 12.00 -17.99 20.43
C ALA A 323 11.34 -18.58 21.67
N ALA A 324 11.77 -19.78 22.07
CA ALA A 324 11.29 -20.39 23.29
C ALA A 324 11.53 -19.49 24.52
N GLY A 325 12.40 -18.46 24.42
CA GLY A 325 12.62 -17.39 25.41
C GLY A 325 12.17 -15.97 24.99
N GLY A 326 11.38 -15.80 23.92
CA GLY A 326 10.85 -14.51 23.48
C GLY A 326 11.83 -13.64 22.67
N TRP A 327 11.47 -12.39 22.39
CA TRP A 327 12.24 -11.48 21.52
C TRP A 327 13.70 -11.29 21.95
N LYS A 328 14.04 -11.51 23.23
CA LYS A 328 15.42 -11.38 23.76
C LYS A 328 16.41 -12.35 23.12
N ASP A 329 15.95 -13.49 22.62
CA ASP A 329 16.80 -14.46 21.93
C ASP A 329 17.11 -14.05 20.49
N GLN A 330 16.37 -13.09 19.94
CA GLN A 330 16.64 -12.50 18.61
C GLN A 330 17.70 -11.39 18.67
N LEU A 331 18.19 -11.02 19.86
CA LEU A 331 19.24 -10.03 20.03
C LEU A 331 20.58 -10.55 19.50
N ALA A 332 21.19 -9.80 18.60
CA ALA A 332 22.49 -10.13 18.03
C ALA A 332 23.60 -10.00 19.09
N ARG A 333 24.43 -11.03 19.21
CA ARG A 333 25.52 -11.14 20.20
C ARG A 333 26.87 -11.40 19.53
N THR A 334 27.93 -10.89 20.15
CA THR A 334 29.32 -11.21 19.82
C THR A 334 29.67 -12.62 20.28
N GLU A 335 30.83 -13.14 19.86
CA GLU A 335 31.31 -14.48 20.22
C GLU A 335 31.45 -14.70 21.74
N ASN A 336 31.72 -13.63 22.50
CA ASN A 336 31.79 -13.64 23.96
C ASN A 336 30.43 -13.45 24.66
N GLY A 337 29.32 -13.46 23.92
CA GLY A 337 27.95 -13.36 24.43
C GLY A 337 27.42 -11.94 24.71
N SER A 338 28.24 -10.90 24.52
CA SER A 338 27.83 -9.50 24.70
C SER A 338 26.90 -9.02 23.58
N LEU A 339 26.01 -8.07 23.85
CA LEU A 339 25.13 -7.52 22.82
C LEU A 339 25.91 -6.65 21.83
N ILE A 340 25.62 -6.83 20.53
CA ILE A 340 26.22 -6.01 19.47
C ILE A 340 25.61 -4.60 19.50
N ALA A 341 26.47 -3.58 19.49
CA ALA A 341 26.09 -2.17 19.44
C ALA A 341 25.64 -1.74 18.03
N HIS A 342 24.46 -2.20 17.63
CA HIS A 342 23.86 -1.94 16.31
C HIS A 342 22.39 -1.53 16.44
N MET A 343 21.90 -0.73 15.48
CA MET A 343 20.52 -0.21 15.44
C MET A 343 19.48 -1.33 15.57
N GLN A 344 19.67 -2.47 14.90
CA GLN A 344 18.72 -3.60 14.94
C GLN A 344 18.43 -4.10 16.36
N ASN A 345 19.45 -4.16 17.23
CA ASN A 345 19.24 -4.56 18.63
C ASN A 345 18.46 -3.49 19.40
N VAL A 346 18.69 -2.21 19.10
CA VAL A 346 17.95 -1.11 19.72
C VAL A 346 16.48 -1.15 19.30
N GLU A 347 16.22 -1.28 18.01
CA GLU A 347 14.87 -1.42 17.45
C GLU A 347 14.12 -2.58 18.09
N LEU A 348 14.77 -3.75 18.17
CA LEU A 348 14.18 -4.95 18.76
C LEU A 348 13.86 -4.75 20.25
N ILE A 349 14.74 -4.08 21.01
CA ILE A 349 14.48 -3.75 22.43
C ILE A 349 13.32 -2.77 22.55
N LEU A 350 13.35 -1.65 21.83
CA LEU A 350 12.34 -0.60 21.96
C LEU A 350 10.97 -1.05 21.45
N GLY A 351 10.91 -1.91 20.43
CA GLY A 351 9.66 -2.43 19.88
C GLY A 351 9.03 -3.58 20.68
N ASN A 352 9.77 -4.26 21.56
CA ASN A 352 9.28 -5.48 22.22
C ASN A 352 9.42 -5.48 23.77
N ASP A 353 10.22 -4.62 24.37
CA ASP A 353 10.27 -4.49 25.82
C ASP A 353 8.96 -3.87 26.33
N GLU A 354 8.25 -4.57 27.22
CA GLU A 354 6.95 -4.16 27.76
C GLU A 354 6.96 -2.76 28.37
N ARG A 355 8.11 -2.32 28.90
CA ARG A 355 8.28 -0.98 29.47
C ARG A 355 8.14 0.11 28.40
N TRP A 356 8.53 -0.20 27.16
CA TRP A 356 8.43 0.68 26.00
C TRP A 356 7.11 0.55 25.23
N SER A 357 6.29 -0.45 25.54
CA SER A 357 4.99 -0.66 24.90
C SER A 357 4.11 0.61 24.97
N GLY A 358 3.68 1.09 23.80
CA GLY A 358 2.85 2.30 23.68
C GLY A 358 3.54 3.60 24.08
N VAL A 359 4.87 3.63 24.22
CA VAL A 359 5.61 4.88 24.50
C VAL A 359 5.88 5.62 23.20
N ILE A 360 6.55 5.00 22.24
CA ILE A 360 7.03 5.64 21.00
C ILE A 360 5.98 5.51 19.90
N ALA A 361 5.58 6.61 19.28
CA ALA A 361 4.64 6.60 18.17
C ALA A 361 4.95 7.73 17.16
N PHE A 362 4.53 7.54 15.92
CA PHE A 362 4.60 8.57 14.88
C PHE A 362 3.23 9.21 14.66
N SER A 363 3.14 10.53 14.79
CA SER A 363 1.93 11.28 14.45
C SER A 363 1.91 11.61 12.96
N ALA A 364 1.06 10.91 12.19
CA ALA A 364 0.87 11.15 10.76
C ALA A 364 0.31 12.56 10.45
N PHE A 365 -0.26 13.23 11.46
CA PHE A 365 -0.81 14.58 11.35
C PHE A 365 0.28 15.65 11.44
N SER A 366 1.19 15.54 12.42
CA SER A 366 2.27 16.51 12.65
C SER A 366 3.61 16.12 12.02
N SER A 367 3.74 14.91 11.47
CA SER A 367 5.02 14.31 11.05
C SER A 367 6.07 14.23 12.17
N LYS A 368 5.63 14.14 13.44
CA LYS A 368 6.53 14.11 14.59
C LYS A 368 6.50 12.75 15.28
N ILE A 369 7.66 12.37 15.83
CA ILE A 369 7.75 11.29 16.80
C ILE A 369 7.31 11.83 18.16
N VAL A 370 6.46 11.09 18.86
CA VAL A 370 5.87 11.50 20.14
C VAL A 370 5.94 10.37 21.17
N LYS A 371 5.90 10.76 22.44
CA LYS A 371 5.78 9.91 23.62
C LYS A 371 4.31 9.90 24.06
N LEU A 372 3.60 8.81 23.81
CA LEU A 372 2.20 8.66 24.23
C LEU A 372 2.07 8.26 25.71
N ARG A 373 3.12 7.68 26.27
CA ARG A 373 3.22 7.31 27.69
C ARG A 373 4.57 7.74 28.26
N THR A 374 4.65 7.91 29.57
CA THR A 374 5.92 8.20 30.25
C THR A 374 6.96 7.12 29.92
N PRO A 375 8.13 7.49 29.37
CA PRO A 375 9.17 6.53 29.04
C PRO A 375 9.80 5.85 30.27
N PRO A 376 10.44 4.68 30.10
CA PRO A 376 11.08 3.95 31.20
C PRO A 376 12.22 4.68 31.91
N TYR A 377 12.80 5.70 31.27
CA TYR A 377 13.83 6.55 31.88
C TYR A 377 13.24 7.73 32.69
N GLY A 378 11.92 7.86 32.79
CA GLY A 378 11.21 8.96 33.44
C GLY A 378 10.88 10.13 32.51
N GLY A 379 10.35 11.22 33.06
CA GLY A 379 9.92 12.41 32.30
C GLY A 379 8.41 12.46 32.07
N GLY A 380 7.99 13.10 30.98
CA GLY A 380 6.58 13.27 30.59
C GLY A 380 6.28 12.79 29.16
N THR A 381 5.01 12.85 28.78
CA THR A 381 4.50 12.63 27.42
C THR A 381 4.75 13.86 26.53
N GLY A 382 4.49 13.74 25.23
CA GLY A 382 4.62 14.83 24.24
C GLY A 382 5.70 14.59 23.20
N ASP A 383 6.18 15.66 22.55
CA ASP A 383 7.16 15.56 21.45
C ASP A 383 8.45 14.83 21.90
N TRP A 384 8.94 13.94 21.03
CA TRP A 384 10.26 13.33 21.18
C TRP A 384 11.33 14.35 20.78
N GLY A 385 12.23 14.68 21.70
CA GLY A 385 13.32 15.64 21.46
C GLY A 385 14.70 15.00 21.56
N ASP A 386 15.73 15.75 21.17
CA ASP A 386 17.13 15.28 21.14
C ASP A 386 17.62 14.71 22.49
N ILE A 387 17.11 15.26 23.61
CA ILE A 387 17.43 14.77 24.95
C ILE A 387 16.91 13.35 25.20
N ASP A 388 15.83 12.95 24.53
CA ASP A 388 15.23 11.63 24.69
C ASP A 388 16.11 10.55 24.06
N ASP A 389 16.80 10.84 22.95
CA ASP A 389 17.78 9.92 22.35
C ASP A 389 18.93 9.62 23.32
N ILE A 390 19.45 10.67 23.97
CA ILE A 390 20.50 10.54 24.99
C ILE A 390 20.01 9.73 26.19
N ARG A 391 18.75 9.93 26.61
CA ARG A 391 18.13 9.18 27.71
C ARG A 391 17.91 7.71 27.34
N VAL A 392 17.54 7.40 26.10
CA VAL A 392 17.47 6.02 25.60
C VAL A 392 18.85 5.37 25.64
N MET A 393 19.90 6.06 25.16
CA MET A 393 21.27 5.53 25.22
C MET A 393 21.68 5.18 26.66
N LYS A 394 21.42 6.09 27.60
CA LYS A 394 21.70 5.85 29.03
C LYS A 394 20.91 4.65 29.56
N TRP A 395 19.63 4.57 29.22
CA TRP A 395 18.75 3.49 29.67
C TRP A 395 19.19 2.12 29.12
N LEU A 396 19.55 2.04 27.82
CA LEU A 396 20.08 0.82 27.19
C LEU A 396 21.39 0.37 27.84
N ALA A 397 22.28 1.31 28.15
CA ALA A 397 23.54 1.01 28.84
C ALA A 397 23.30 0.46 30.25
N GLN A 398 22.29 0.96 30.98
CA GLN A 398 21.98 0.52 32.33
C GLN A 398 21.21 -0.81 32.38
N GLN A 399 20.24 -1.01 31.49
CA GLN A 399 19.33 -2.15 31.54
C GLN A 399 19.84 -3.36 30.75
N TYR A 400 20.58 -3.11 29.67
CA TYR A 400 21.01 -4.15 28.73
C TYR A 400 22.54 -4.24 28.59
N ASN A 401 23.30 -3.40 29.31
CA ASN A 401 24.74 -3.22 29.10
C ASN A 401 25.10 -2.94 27.63
N LEU A 402 24.17 -2.29 26.90
CA LEU A 402 24.28 -2.03 25.47
C LEU A 402 24.67 -0.57 25.25
N ARG A 403 25.93 -0.34 24.87
CA ARG A 403 26.47 1.01 24.60
C ARG A 403 26.46 1.30 23.09
N VAL A 404 25.48 2.09 22.66
CA VAL A 404 25.27 2.47 21.25
C VAL A 404 25.59 3.94 21.00
N LYS A 405 25.74 4.31 19.72
CA LYS A 405 25.86 5.71 19.29
C LYS A 405 24.47 6.34 19.14
N ALA A 406 24.39 7.67 19.24
CA ALA A 406 23.14 8.42 19.07
C ALA A 406 22.46 8.15 17.72
N SER A 407 23.23 8.03 16.64
CA SER A 407 22.69 7.72 15.31
C SER A 407 21.90 6.41 15.26
N SER A 408 22.37 5.38 15.96
CA SER A 408 21.68 4.08 16.02
C SER A 408 20.35 4.16 16.79
N VAL A 409 20.26 5.06 17.78
CA VAL A 409 19.02 5.33 18.51
C VAL A 409 18.05 6.11 17.65
N ILE A 410 18.50 7.18 16.99
CA ILE A 410 17.67 8.01 16.09
C ILE A 410 17.05 7.13 14.99
N GLU A 411 17.85 6.27 14.36
CA GLU A 411 17.38 5.35 13.32
C GLU A 411 16.36 4.35 13.88
N ALA A 412 16.66 3.71 15.01
CA ALA A 412 15.77 2.72 15.63
C ALA A 412 14.44 3.31 16.12
N VAL A 413 14.48 4.47 16.79
CA VAL A 413 13.29 5.19 17.25
C VAL A 413 12.43 5.61 16.05
N SER A 414 13.05 6.04 14.95
CA SER A 414 12.31 6.35 13.72
C SER A 414 11.54 5.14 13.21
N VAL A 415 12.17 3.96 13.12
CA VAL A 415 11.49 2.74 12.68
C VAL A 415 10.35 2.35 13.62
N VAL A 416 10.63 2.25 14.93
CA VAL A 416 9.61 1.87 15.94
C VAL A 416 8.45 2.87 15.96
N ALA A 417 8.71 4.16 15.82
CA ALA A 417 7.67 5.18 15.76
C ALA A 417 6.73 4.99 14.55
N HIS A 418 7.29 4.72 13.37
CA HIS A 418 6.51 4.54 12.14
C HIS A 418 5.69 3.25 12.16
N ASP A 419 6.19 2.18 12.79
CA ASP A 419 5.42 0.95 13.01
C ASP A 419 4.21 1.16 13.93
N HIS A 420 4.26 2.21 14.77
CA HIS A 420 3.18 2.65 15.65
C HIS A 420 2.59 4.00 15.22
N ALA A 421 2.45 4.21 13.90
CA ALA A 421 1.87 5.43 13.37
C ALA A 421 0.38 5.57 13.72
N PHE A 422 -0.04 6.79 14.09
CA PHE A 422 -1.43 7.12 14.36
C PHE A 422 -1.77 8.51 13.84
N HIS A 423 -3.07 8.83 13.76
CA HIS A 423 -3.52 10.17 13.42
C HIS A 423 -4.42 10.72 14.55
N PRO A 424 -3.96 11.72 15.34
CA PRO A 424 -4.66 12.16 16.54
C PRO A 424 -6.09 12.65 16.27
N VAL A 425 -6.29 13.52 15.26
CA VAL A 425 -7.63 14.05 14.95
C VAL A 425 -8.59 12.97 14.44
N ARG A 426 -8.14 12.07 13.55
CA ARG A 426 -8.96 10.94 13.09
C ARG A 426 -9.32 10.00 14.22
N ASN A 427 -8.39 9.70 15.12
CA ASN A 427 -8.66 8.86 16.28
C ASN A 427 -9.72 9.50 17.18
N TYR A 428 -9.60 10.81 17.46
CA TYR A 428 -10.62 11.57 18.19
C TYR A 428 -11.98 11.51 17.49
N LEU A 429 -12.06 11.90 16.21
CA LEU A 429 -13.32 11.93 15.45
C LEU A 429 -14.00 10.56 15.34
N ASN A 430 -13.22 9.48 15.20
CA ASN A 430 -13.75 8.12 15.09
C ASN A 430 -14.26 7.54 16.42
N GLN A 431 -13.87 8.13 17.56
CA GLN A 431 -14.34 7.73 18.88
C GLN A 431 -15.65 8.44 19.28
N LEU A 432 -16.03 9.51 18.59
CA LEU A 432 -17.23 10.27 18.90
C LEU A 432 -18.50 9.58 18.39
N GLU A 433 -19.54 9.56 19.21
CA GLU A 433 -20.88 9.08 18.85
C GLU A 433 -21.88 10.24 18.87
N TRP A 434 -22.58 10.44 17.74
CA TRP A 434 -23.57 11.50 17.63
C TRP A 434 -24.90 11.07 18.27
N ASP A 435 -25.41 11.92 19.16
CA ASP A 435 -26.67 11.71 19.89
C ASP A 435 -27.94 11.93 19.06
N ARG A 436 -27.80 12.18 17.75
CA ARG A 436 -28.89 12.42 16.79
C ARG A 436 -29.66 13.72 17.00
N VAL A 437 -29.14 14.65 17.82
CA VAL A 437 -29.71 15.99 17.96
C VAL A 437 -28.97 16.95 17.02
N PRO A 438 -29.66 17.55 16.03
CA PRO A 438 -29.03 18.51 15.11
C PRO A 438 -28.64 19.80 15.82
N ARG A 439 -27.37 20.20 15.68
CA ARG A 439 -26.77 21.40 16.27
C ARG A 439 -26.01 22.24 15.25
N LEU A 440 -25.50 21.65 14.18
CA LEU A 440 -24.68 22.34 13.17
C LEU A 440 -25.37 23.54 12.51
N ASP A 441 -26.69 23.53 12.36
CA ASP A 441 -27.43 24.63 11.74
C ASP A 441 -27.68 25.81 12.71
N THR A 442 -27.43 25.64 14.01
CA THR A 442 -27.79 26.63 15.05
C THR A 442 -26.66 27.00 15.99
N TRP A 443 -25.50 26.34 15.93
CA TRP A 443 -24.41 26.58 16.87
C TRP A 443 -23.86 28.01 16.78
N LEU A 444 -23.74 28.59 15.58
CA LEU A 444 -23.32 29.99 15.43
C LEU A 444 -24.28 30.96 16.12
N ASN A 445 -25.58 30.72 16.05
CA ASN A 445 -26.56 31.54 16.75
C ASN A 445 -26.49 31.35 18.27
N LYS A 446 -26.50 30.10 18.73
CA LYS A 446 -26.54 29.77 20.16
C LYS A 446 -25.26 30.12 20.91
N VAL A 447 -24.11 29.88 20.27
CA VAL A 447 -22.79 30.06 20.87
C VAL A 447 -22.22 31.43 20.56
N MET A 448 -22.27 31.88 19.30
CA MET A 448 -21.58 33.09 18.85
C MET A 448 -22.52 34.31 18.71
N GLY A 449 -23.79 34.18 19.11
CA GLY A 449 -24.75 35.29 19.10
C GLY A 449 -25.10 35.78 17.70
N VAL A 450 -24.84 34.97 16.67
CA VAL A 450 -25.04 35.33 15.27
C VAL A 450 -26.54 35.32 14.97
N ALA A 451 -27.03 36.31 14.22
CA ALA A 451 -28.43 36.31 13.78
C ALA A 451 -28.74 35.02 12.99
N GLN A 452 -29.78 34.29 13.40
CA GLN A 452 -30.17 33.06 12.74
C GLN A 452 -30.75 33.37 11.35
N SER A 453 -30.14 32.82 10.30
CA SER A 453 -30.57 32.98 8.93
C SER A 453 -30.23 31.74 8.10
N GLY A 454 -30.78 31.66 6.89
CA GLY A 454 -30.42 30.59 5.95
C GLY A 454 -28.94 30.62 5.52
N TYR A 455 -28.27 31.76 5.71
CA TYR A 455 -26.84 31.94 5.48
C TYR A 455 -26.02 31.43 6.66
N SER A 456 -26.29 31.91 7.88
CA SER A 456 -25.51 31.55 9.07
C SER A 456 -25.60 30.05 9.39
N ALA A 457 -26.77 29.43 9.20
CA ALA A 457 -26.92 27.97 9.32
C ALA A 457 -25.98 27.20 8.37
N LYS A 458 -25.93 27.59 7.09
CA LYS A 458 -25.09 26.94 6.08
C LYS A 458 -23.60 27.16 6.34
N VAL A 459 -23.19 28.38 6.71
CA VAL A 459 -21.79 28.68 7.05
C VAL A 459 -21.33 27.82 8.21
N GLY A 460 -22.08 27.81 9.31
CA GLY A 460 -21.74 27.06 10.52
C GLY A 460 -21.64 25.56 10.27
N LYS A 461 -22.60 24.99 9.54
CA LYS A 461 -22.60 23.56 9.20
C LYS A 461 -21.48 23.19 8.23
N ARG A 462 -21.34 23.90 7.12
CA ARG A 462 -20.38 23.55 6.06
C ARG A 462 -18.94 23.75 6.48
N TRP A 463 -18.64 24.77 7.27
CA TRP A 463 -17.28 24.99 7.76
C TRP A 463 -16.82 23.81 8.63
N MET A 464 -17.69 23.35 9.54
CA MET A 464 -17.45 22.17 10.38
C MET A 464 -17.25 20.88 9.56
N ILE A 465 -18.10 20.63 8.56
CA ILE A 465 -17.95 19.47 7.66
C ILE A 465 -16.64 19.58 6.87
N SER A 466 -16.26 20.77 6.40
CA SER A 466 -15.01 20.98 5.66
C SER A 466 -13.77 20.67 6.52
N ALA A 467 -13.82 20.97 7.82
CA ALA A 467 -12.75 20.67 8.76
C ALA A 467 -12.58 19.15 8.93
N VAL A 468 -13.69 18.41 9.09
CA VAL A 468 -13.67 16.94 9.09
C VAL A 468 -13.13 16.40 7.77
N ALA A 469 -13.64 16.91 6.63
CA ALA A 469 -13.24 16.48 5.30
C ALA A 469 -11.73 16.65 5.06
N ARG A 470 -11.14 17.77 5.49
CA ARG A 470 -9.68 18.03 5.36
C ARG A 470 -8.83 16.96 6.04
N VAL A 471 -9.28 16.42 7.17
CA VAL A 471 -8.55 15.37 7.89
C VAL A 471 -8.85 13.98 7.33
N MET A 472 -10.10 13.70 6.97
CA MET A 472 -10.53 12.38 6.49
C MET A 472 -10.16 12.11 5.03
N ARG A 473 -10.14 13.15 4.19
CA ARG A 473 -9.70 13.14 2.78
C ARG A 473 -8.65 14.25 2.56
N PRO A 474 -7.39 14.03 3.02
CA PRO A 474 -6.33 15.03 2.90
C PRO A 474 -6.18 15.57 1.48
N GLY A 475 -6.05 16.89 1.37
CA GLY A 475 -5.96 17.58 0.08
C GLY A 475 -7.27 17.82 -0.65
N CYS A 476 -8.42 17.43 -0.08
CA CYS A 476 -9.72 17.85 -0.61
C CYS A 476 -9.84 19.38 -0.66
N LYS A 477 -10.67 19.90 -1.57
CA LYS A 477 -10.90 21.35 -1.63
C LYS A 477 -11.72 21.80 -0.43
N ALA A 478 -11.13 22.72 0.34
CA ALA A 478 -11.79 23.56 1.33
C ALA A 478 -10.98 24.85 1.39
N ASP A 479 -11.31 25.78 0.50
CA ASP A 479 -10.67 27.09 0.34
C ASP A 479 -11.50 28.22 0.94
N SER A 480 -12.64 27.89 1.56
CA SER A 480 -13.48 28.80 2.31
C SER A 480 -12.96 29.03 3.73
N VAL A 481 -13.02 30.28 4.18
CA VAL A 481 -12.52 30.79 5.45
C VAL A 481 -13.69 31.48 6.14
N MET A 482 -14.07 30.99 7.33
CA MET A 482 -15.06 31.67 8.17
C MET A 482 -14.42 32.89 8.83
N ILE A 483 -15.08 34.04 8.80
CA ILE A 483 -14.57 35.29 9.38
C ILE A 483 -15.48 35.69 10.52
N LEU A 484 -14.96 35.67 11.75
CA LEU A 484 -15.66 36.05 12.95
C LEU A 484 -15.43 37.54 13.20
N GLU A 485 -16.44 38.36 12.88
CA GLU A 485 -16.46 39.81 13.11
C GLU A 485 -17.22 40.11 14.42
N GLY A 486 -16.87 41.20 15.10
CA GLY A 486 -17.53 41.63 16.33
C GLY A 486 -16.57 42.29 17.31
N GLY A 487 -17.05 42.66 18.50
CA GLY A 487 -16.28 43.37 19.52
C GLY A 487 -14.95 42.71 19.90
N GLN A 488 -13.97 43.53 20.30
CA GLN A 488 -12.70 43.04 20.82
C GLN A 488 -12.91 42.39 22.20
N GLY A 489 -12.24 41.25 22.44
CA GLY A 489 -12.30 40.58 23.74
C GLY A 489 -13.55 39.73 23.96
N GLU A 490 -14.44 39.61 22.97
CA GLU A 490 -15.68 38.82 23.05
C GLU A 490 -15.45 37.29 23.11
N GLY A 491 -14.21 36.79 23.04
CA GLY A 491 -13.92 35.34 23.13
C GLY A 491 -13.93 34.58 21.80
N LYS A 492 -13.93 35.27 20.64
CA LYS A 492 -13.93 34.67 19.30
C LYS A 492 -12.78 33.67 19.08
N SER A 493 -11.54 34.11 19.34
CA SER A 493 -10.33 33.28 19.26
C SER A 493 -10.38 32.11 20.25
N THR A 494 -10.88 32.37 21.47
CA THR A 494 -11.06 31.34 22.51
C THR A 494 -12.06 30.26 22.09
N ALA A 495 -13.14 30.61 21.40
CA ALA A 495 -14.09 29.64 20.85
C ALA A 495 -13.42 28.70 19.84
N MET A 496 -12.58 29.25 18.95
CA MET A 496 -11.84 28.44 17.96
C MET A 496 -10.76 27.57 18.62
N SER A 497 -10.12 28.08 19.67
CA SER A 497 -9.22 27.30 20.52
C SER A 497 -9.93 26.13 21.19
N ILE A 498 -11.15 26.33 21.71
CA ILE A 498 -11.97 25.25 22.28
C ILE A 498 -12.30 24.21 21.22
N LEU A 499 -12.76 24.61 20.03
CA LEU A 499 -13.08 23.68 18.94
C LEU A 499 -11.87 22.84 18.52
N GLY A 500 -10.72 23.50 18.27
CA GLY A 500 -9.50 22.89 17.79
C GLY A 500 -8.71 22.10 18.85
N GLY A 501 -8.84 22.46 20.14
CA GLY A 501 -8.08 21.87 21.24
C GLY A 501 -6.57 21.94 21.01
N ASP A 502 -5.87 20.83 21.24
CA ASP A 502 -4.41 20.72 21.04
C ASP A 502 -3.95 20.97 19.59
N TRP A 503 -4.89 20.93 18.62
CA TRP A 503 -4.61 21.12 17.20
C TRP A 503 -4.92 22.53 16.70
N PHE A 504 -5.19 23.46 17.60
CA PHE A 504 -5.36 24.88 17.29
C PHE A 504 -4.02 25.61 17.09
N MET A 505 -4.04 26.65 16.26
CA MET A 505 -2.93 27.58 16.04
C MET A 505 -3.46 28.99 15.80
N ASP A 506 -2.95 29.96 16.55
CA ASP A 506 -3.19 31.41 16.43
C ASP A 506 -1.89 32.21 16.20
N THR A 507 -0.76 31.52 16.11
CA THR A 507 0.55 32.17 15.96
C THR A 507 0.66 32.80 14.58
N PRO A 508 1.02 34.09 14.47
CA PRO A 508 1.23 34.75 13.18
C PRO A 508 2.32 34.07 12.35
N PHE A 509 2.10 33.92 11.05
CA PHE A 509 3.08 33.39 10.11
C PHE A 509 2.97 34.07 8.74
N ALA A 510 4.07 34.10 7.99
CA ALA A 510 4.10 34.66 6.65
C ALA A 510 3.40 33.71 5.66
N LEU A 511 2.37 34.21 4.97
CA LEU A 511 1.61 33.44 3.99
C LEU A 511 2.45 33.21 2.72
N GLY A 512 2.55 31.94 2.32
CA GLY A 512 3.22 31.53 1.09
C GLY A 512 4.73 31.27 1.21
N ASP A 513 5.29 31.38 2.42
CA ASP A 513 6.69 31.06 2.68
C ASP A 513 6.88 29.63 3.22
N LYS A 514 8.10 29.09 3.07
CA LYS A 514 8.45 27.72 3.48
C LYS A 514 8.18 27.46 4.96
N ASP A 515 8.48 28.44 5.81
CA ASP A 515 8.28 28.34 7.25
C ASP A 515 6.79 28.32 7.61
N GLY A 516 5.94 28.99 6.82
CA GLY A 516 4.49 28.95 6.95
C GLY A 516 3.92 27.54 6.74
N PHE A 517 4.38 26.84 5.69
CA PHE A 517 3.95 25.45 5.45
C PHE A 517 4.37 24.49 6.56
N GLN A 518 5.54 24.72 7.16
CA GLN A 518 5.99 23.94 8.31
C GLN A 518 5.18 24.25 9.58
N ALA A 519 4.84 25.52 9.82
CA ALA A 519 4.11 25.96 11.01
C ALA A 519 2.69 25.40 11.08
N ILE A 520 2.00 25.29 9.94
CA ILE A 520 0.64 24.74 9.86
C ILE A 520 0.60 23.21 9.98
N ARG A 521 1.76 22.53 9.96
CA ARG A 521 1.82 21.07 10.04
C ARG A 521 1.35 20.59 11.41
N GLY A 522 0.40 19.65 11.41
CA GLY A 522 -0.19 19.13 12.65
C GLY A 522 -1.18 20.09 13.32
N LYS A 523 -1.65 21.10 12.60
CA LYS A 523 -2.70 22.03 13.05
C LYS A 523 -3.96 21.81 12.24
N TRP A 524 -5.11 21.77 12.92
CA TRP A 524 -6.41 21.47 12.31
C TRP A 524 -7.20 22.75 12.05
N ILE A 525 -7.26 23.63 13.05
CA ILE A 525 -7.89 24.94 12.94
C ILE A 525 -6.80 26.00 13.11
N ILE A 526 -6.66 26.84 12.08
CA ILE A 526 -5.68 27.92 12.06
C ILE A 526 -6.43 29.24 12.06
N GLU A 527 -6.24 30.01 13.12
CA GLU A 527 -6.72 31.37 13.22
C GLU A 527 -5.76 32.32 12.48
N LEU A 528 -6.37 33.20 11.70
CA LEU A 528 -5.75 34.35 11.08
C LEU A 528 -6.22 35.59 11.85
N GLY A 529 -5.42 36.01 12.84
CA GLY A 529 -5.68 37.23 13.58
C GLY A 529 -5.49 38.47 12.71
N GLU A 530 -6.27 39.52 12.98
CA GLU A 530 -6.14 40.85 12.36
C GLU A 530 -6.22 40.83 10.82
N LEU A 531 -7.23 40.13 10.29
CA LEU A 531 -7.39 39.98 8.83
C LEU A 531 -7.59 41.33 8.11
N ASP A 532 -8.05 42.35 8.82
CA ASP A 532 -8.19 43.74 8.35
C ASP A 532 -6.83 44.44 8.07
N SER A 533 -5.74 43.94 8.65
CA SER A 533 -4.39 44.44 8.40
C SER A 533 -3.88 44.11 6.99
N PHE A 534 -4.47 43.10 6.33
CA PHE A 534 -3.95 42.62 5.05
C PHE A 534 -4.06 43.71 3.98
N ASN A 535 -2.94 43.96 3.30
CA ASN A 535 -2.91 44.78 2.10
C ASN A 535 -3.38 43.96 0.87
N LYS A 536 -3.53 44.63 -0.28
CA LYS A 536 -4.02 43.98 -1.52
C LYS A 536 -3.11 42.82 -2.00
N ALA A 537 -1.81 42.95 -1.82
CA ALA A 537 -0.85 41.91 -2.21
C ALA A 537 -0.95 40.68 -1.29
N GLU A 538 -1.09 40.90 0.02
CA GLU A 538 -1.33 39.86 1.02
C GLU A 538 -2.65 39.14 0.79
N SER A 539 -3.73 39.86 0.45
CA SER A 539 -5.01 39.24 0.08
C SER A 539 -4.88 38.32 -1.14
N THR A 540 -4.07 38.71 -2.13
CA THR A 540 -3.79 37.86 -3.30
C THR A 540 -3.01 36.60 -2.93
N LYS A 541 -1.97 36.72 -2.09
CA LYS A 541 -1.19 35.57 -1.57
C LYS A 541 -2.06 34.65 -0.72
N ALA A 542 -2.89 35.21 0.15
CA ALA A 542 -3.83 34.48 0.99
C ALA A 542 -4.78 33.62 0.15
N LYS A 543 -5.32 34.15 -0.94
CA LYS A 543 -6.18 33.39 -1.87
C LYS A 543 -5.48 32.18 -2.48
N GLN A 544 -4.25 32.36 -2.94
CA GLN A 544 -3.43 31.25 -3.47
C GLN A 544 -3.15 30.23 -2.37
N PHE A 545 -2.79 30.72 -1.18
CA PHE A 545 -2.50 29.90 -0.03
C PHE A 545 -3.71 29.05 0.35
N PHE A 546 -4.89 29.61 0.60
CA PHE A 546 -6.11 28.85 0.99
C PHE A 546 -6.57 27.86 -0.07
N SER A 547 -6.37 28.19 -1.36
CA SER A 547 -6.79 27.34 -2.49
C SER A 547 -5.92 26.09 -2.68
N ALA A 548 -4.73 26.03 -2.09
CA ALA A 548 -3.83 24.90 -2.25
C ALA A 548 -4.37 23.62 -1.58
N SER A 549 -4.22 22.51 -2.30
CA SER A 549 -4.56 21.16 -1.83
C SER A 549 -3.36 20.46 -1.19
N THR A 550 -2.15 20.80 -1.64
CA THR A 550 -0.91 20.14 -1.26
C THR A 550 0.14 21.20 -1.00
N ASP A 551 0.88 21.03 0.09
CA ASP A 551 1.99 21.88 0.48
C ASP A 551 3.29 21.14 0.19
N THR A 552 4.16 21.71 -0.65
CA THR A 552 5.44 21.11 -1.05
C THR A 552 6.57 21.78 -0.29
N TYR A 553 7.16 21.08 0.68
CA TYR A 553 8.27 21.62 1.47
C TYR A 553 9.24 20.51 1.92
N ARG A 554 10.42 20.93 2.35
CA ARG A 554 11.42 20.05 2.96
C ARG A 554 11.31 20.18 4.47
N GLU A 555 11.12 19.07 5.17
CA GLU A 555 11.14 19.03 6.63
C GLU A 555 12.54 19.45 7.15
N SER A 556 12.61 20.13 8.30
CA SER A 556 13.85 20.77 8.80
C SER A 556 15.06 19.83 8.92
N TYR A 557 14.83 18.52 9.04
CA TYR A 557 15.87 17.48 9.06
C TYR A 557 15.68 16.43 7.94
N GLY A 558 14.68 16.61 7.08
CA GLY A 558 14.45 15.76 5.92
C GLY A 558 15.56 15.92 4.90
N ARG A 559 15.95 14.84 4.22
CA ARG A 559 16.88 14.89 3.09
C ARG A 559 16.19 15.17 1.76
N ARG A 560 14.85 15.07 1.73
CA ARG A 560 14.02 15.16 0.53
C ARG A 560 12.89 16.16 0.76
N THR A 561 12.47 16.79 -0.33
CA THR A 561 11.22 17.56 -0.37
C THR A 561 10.07 16.57 -0.43
N ASN A 562 9.01 16.82 0.36
CA ASN A 562 7.82 15.98 0.39
C ASN A 562 6.60 16.81 -0.03
N ASP A 563 5.68 16.16 -0.73
CA ASP A 563 4.35 16.69 -1.03
C ASP A 563 3.40 16.26 0.07
N VAL A 564 2.87 17.24 0.80
CA VAL A 564 2.05 17.02 1.99
C VAL A 564 0.62 17.48 1.71
N PRO A 565 -0.35 16.57 1.57
CA PRO A 565 -1.75 16.95 1.41
C PRO A 565 -2.24 17.74 2.63
N ARG A 566 -2.93 18.84 2.39
CA ARG A 566 -3.36 19.75 3.45
C ARG A 566 -4.54 19.19 4.24
N GLN A 567 -4.46 19.31 5.57
CA GLN A 567 -5.40 18.74 6.53
C GLN A 567 -5.99 19.78 7.51
N CYS A 568 -5.83 21.07 7.22
CA CYS A 568 -6.28 22.17 8.05
C CYS A 568 -7.38 23.00 7.39
N VAL A 569 -8.14 23.72 8.20
CA VAL A 569 -9.06 24.79 7.81
C VAL A 569 -8.67 26.11 8.45
N PHE A 570 -9.15 27.20 7.88
CA PHE A 570 -8.83 28.55 8.32
C PHE A 570 -10.06 29.24 8.88
N VAL A 571 -9.83 30.06 9.90
CA VAL A 571 -10.78 31.01 10.47
C VAL A 571 -10.09 32.35 10.63
N GLY A 572 -10.75 33.44 10.27
CA GLY A 572 -10.25 34.79 10.50
C GLY A 572 -10.99 35.46 11.64
N THR A 573 -10.32 36.30 12.40
CA THR A 573 -10.94 37.17 13.41
C THR A 573 -10.65 38.62 13.05
N THR A 574 -11.66 39.48 13.22
CA THR A 574 -11.52 40.92 13.03
C THR A 574 -12.46 41.69 13.96
N ASN A 575 -12.12 42.94 14.22
CA ASN A 575 -12.91 43.87 15.00
C ASN A 575 -13.46 45.02 14.13
N GLN A 576 -13.20 45.01 12.82
CA GLN A 576 -13.72 45.99 11.86
C GLN A 576 -14.99 45.47 11.21
N ASP A 577 -15.91 46.38 10.87
CA ASP A 577 -17.14 46.05 10.14
C ASP A 577 -16.89 45.98 8.62
N GLU A 578 -15.91 46.74 8.10
CA GLU A 578 -15.48 46.70 6.71
C GLU A 578 -13.99 46.31 6.62
N TYR A 579 -13.71 45.17 5.98
CA TYR A 579 -12.34 44.63 5.92
C TYR A 579 -12.02 43.93 4.59
N LEU A 580 -13.03 43.69 3.75
CA LEU A 580 -12.83 43.09 2.43
C LEU A 580 -12.44 44.17 1.42
N LYS A 581 -11.17 44.21 1.04
CA LYS A 581 -10.61 45.25 0.15
C LYS A 581 -10.57 44.88 -1.33
N ASP A 582 -10.82 43.61 -1.68
CA ASP A 582 -10.64 43.13 -3.05
C ASP A 582 -11.99 42.86 -3.74
N ALA A 583 -12.26 43.56 -4.84
CA ALA A 583 -13.53 43.44 -5.58
C ALA A 583 -13.66 42.10 -6.32
N THR A 584 -12.56 41.39 -6.57
CA THR A 584 -12.58 40.09 -7.27
C THR A 584 -12.01 38.98 -6.39
N GLY A 585 -12.88 38.14 -5.84
CA GLY A 585 -12.47 36.92 -5.13
C GLY A 585 -12.67 36.89 -3.62
N ASN A 586 -13.63 37.65 -3.09
CA ASN A 586 -14.11 37.51 -1.71
C ASN A 586 -14.96 36.26 -1.47
N ARG A 587 -15.26 35.49 -2.54
CA ARG A 587 -16.06 34.24 -2.49
C ARG A 587 -15.63 33.22 -1.42
N ARG A 588 -14.37 33.30 -1.01
CA ARG A 588 -13.75 32.41 -0.01
C ARG A 588 -14.03 32.86 1.42
N TYR A 589 -14.34 34.11 1.66
CA TYR A 589 -14.60 34.62 2.99
C TYR A 589 -16.09 34.47 3.32
N TRP A 590 -16.39 33.89 4.48
CA TRP A 590 -17.74 33.73 5.00
C TRP A 590 -17.88 34.59 6.27
N PRO A 591 -18.28 35.86 6.14
CA PRO A 591 -18.49 36.77 7.28
C PRO A 591 -19.54 36.27 8.26
N VAL A 592 -19.28 36.41 9.56
CA VAL A 592 -20.17 35.96 10.63
C VAL A 592 -20.13 36.99 11.77
N ALA A 593 -21.17 37.83 11.83
CA ALA A 593 -21.39 38.84 12.86
C ALA A 593 -21.65 38.24 14.24
N CYS A 594 -20.62 38.20 15.07
CA CYS A 594 -20.68 37.68 16.43
C CYS A 594 -21.01 38.81 17.42
N THR A 595 -22.06 38.63 18.22
CA THR A 595 -22.50 39.65 19.21
C THR A 595 -22.23 39.26 20.66
N LYS A 596 -22.12 37.95 20.93
CA LYS A 596 -21.85 37.37 22.24
C LYS A 596 -21.20 36.01 22.04
N VAL A 597 -20.25 35.60 22.89
CA VAL A 597 -19.73 34.22 22.86
C VAL A 597 -20.00 33.49 24.18
N ASP A 598 -20.71 32.36 24.09
CA ASP A 598 -20.98 31.46 25.21
C ASP A 598 -19.99 30.28 25.21
N LEU A 599 -18.85 30.49 25.88
CA LEU A 599 -17.74 29.53 25.88
C LEU A 599 -18.06 28.24 26.66
N ASP A 600 -18.89 28.34 27.71
CA ASP A 600 -19.26 27.17 28.51
C ASP A 600 -20.20 26.26 27.73
N LEU A 601 -21.21 26.85 27.08
CA LEU A 601 -22.09 26.11 26.18
C LEU A 601 -21.31 25.42 25.05
N LEU A 602 -20.29 26.09 24.50
CA LEU A 602 -19.44 25.51 23.46
C LEU A 602 -18.64 24.31 23.96
N ARG A 603 -18.06 24.38 25.17
CA ARG A 603 -17.32 23.27 25.78
C ARG A 603 -18.22 22.05 25.93
N ASP A 604 -19.46 22.25 26.38
CA ASP A 604 -20.42 21.18 26.62
C ASP A 604 -20.85 20.48 25.32
N MET A 605 -21.00 21.22 24.21
CA MET A 605 -21.47 20.66 22.94
C MET A 605 -20.38 20.35 21.92
N ARG A 606 -19.11 20.71 22.18
CA ARG A 606 -17.98 20.56 21.24
C ARG A 606 -17.94 19.18 20.60
N ASP A 607 -17.94 18.14 21.43
CA ASP A 607 -17.83 16.76 20.96
C ASP A 607 -19.04 16.34 20.12
N GLN A 608 -20.24 16.80 20.49
CA GLN A 608 -21.46 16.53 19.71
C GLN A 608 -21.49 17.30 18.38
N LEU A 609 -20.92 18.52 18.31
CA LEU A 609 -20.76 19.26 17.05
C LEU A 609 -19.83 18.50 16.09
N TRP A 610 -18.71 17.98 16.59
CA TRP A 610 -17.80 17.17 15.78
C TRP A 610 -18.39 15.81 15.39
N ALA A 611 -19.14 15.16 16.29
CA ALA A 611 -19.83 13.91 16.00
C ALA A 611 -20.87 14.08 14.89
N GLU A 612 -21.68 15.15 14.95
CA GLU A 612 -22.65 15.50 13.92
C GLU A 612 -21.94 15.82 12.59
N ALA A 613 -20.87 16.60 12.61
CA ALA A 613 -20.10 16.93 11.40
C ALA A 613 -19.50 15.69 10.74
N MET A 614 -19.01 14.75 11.55
CA MET A 614 -18.51 13.46 11.07
C MET A 614 -19.63 12.59 10.48
N PHE A 615 -20.83 12.62 11.06
CA PHE A 615 -22.00 11.94 10.50
C PHE A 615 -22.40 12.53 9.15
N CYS A 616 -22.52 13.87 9.06
CA CYS A 616 -22.84 14.57 7.80
C CYS A 616 -21.78 14.31 6.72
N TYR A 617 -20.49 14.32 7.08
CA TYR A 617 -19.40 13.98 6.16
C TYR A 617 -19.53 12.55 5.61
N LYS A 618 -19.81 11.57 6.47
CA LYS A 618 -20.03 10.16 6.06
C LYS A 618 -21.28 9.98 5.21
N ALA A 619 -22.24 10.89 5.30
CA ALA A 619 -23.44 10.93 4.47
C ALA A 619 -23.23 11.67 3.13
N ASP A 620 -21.98 12.02 2.79
CA ASP A 620 -21.61 12.79 1.59
C ASP A 620 -22.30 14.15 1.48
N GLU A 621 -22.62 14.78 2.63
CA GLU A 621 -23.14 16.15 2.62
C GLU A 621 -22.09 17.14 2.12
N ILE A 622 -22.55 18.11 1.33
CA ILE A 622 -21.68 19.13 0.72
C ILE A 622 -21.16 20.14 1.75
N TRP A 623 -19.92 20.58 1.57
CA TRP A 623 -19.29 21.62 2.41
C TRP A 623 -18.80 22.85 1.63
N TRP A 624 -19.19 22.97 0.35
CA TRP A 624 -18.92 24.14 -0.48
C TRP A 624 -20.22 24.88 -0.83
N VAL A 625 -20.11 26.08 -1.40
CA VAL A 625 -21.26 26.89 -1.84
C VAL A 625 -21.75 26.41 -3.20
N ASN A 626 -23.06 26.18 -3.35
CA ASN A 626 -23.66 25.86 -4.64
C ASN A 626 -24.01 27.11 -5.45
N ARG A 627 -24.23 26.94 -6.76
CA ARG A 627 -24.58 28.06 -7.66
C ARG A 627 -25.83 28.83 -7.21
N ASP A 628 -26.85 28.12 -6.74
CA ASP A 628 -28.12 28.72 -6.31
C ASP A 628 -28.00 29.54 -5.02
N GLU A 629 -26.92 29.33 -4.26
CA GLU A 629 -26.66 30.02 -2.99
C GLU A 629 -25.65 31.16 -3.15
N THR A 630 -25.05 31.28 -4.33
CA THR A 630 -23.98 32.26 -4.58
C THR A 630 -24.47 33.69 -4.30
N ALA A 631 -25.72 34.01 -4.65
CA ALA A 631 -26.30 35.33 -4.38
C ALA A 631 -26.31 35.67 -2.88
N MET A 632 -26.75 34.73 -2.03
CA MET A 632 -26.81 34.90 -0.58
C MET A 632 -25.42 35.10 0.05
N PHE A 633 -24.42 34.35 -0.42
CA PHE A 633 -23.04 34.50 0.07
C PHE A 633 -22.39 35.78 -0.43
N SER A 634 -22.67 36.19 -1.66
CA SER A 634 -22.17 37.45 -2.23
C SER A 634 -22.76 38.66 -1.52
N GLU A 635 -24.05 38.66 -1.21
CA GLU A 635 -24.70 39.75 -0.45
C GLU A 635 -24.04 39.95 0.92
N ALA A 636 -23.83 38.86 1.68
CA ALA A 636 -23.13 38.93 2.97
C ALA A 636 -21.68 39.44 2.85
N GLN A 637 -20.98 39.12 1.75
CA GLN A 637 -19.62 39.60 1.48
C GLN A 637 -19.60 41.08 1.07
N ASP A 638 -20.54 41.50 0.24
CA ASP A 638 -20.63 42.87 -0.27
C ASP A 638 -20.94 43.87 0.85
N GLU A 639 -21.72 43.49 1.86
CA GLU A 639 -21.97 44.29 3.07
C GLU A 639 -20.69 44.63 3.87
N ARG A 640 -19.62 43.81 3.78
CA ARG A 640 -18.33 44.02 4.49
C ARG A 640 -17.23 44.54 3.57
N PHE A 641 -17.58 44.90 2.33
CA PHE A 641 -16.65 45.42 1.37
C PHE A 641 -16.31 46.87 1.68
N VAL A 642 -15.01 47.17 1.79
CA VAL A 642 -14.54 48.55 1.94
C VAL A 642 -14.78 49.27 0.61
N VAL A 643 -15.81 50.11 0.57
CA VAL A 643 -16.16 50.88 -0.63
C VAL A 643 -15.12 51.96 -0.85
N ASP A 644 -14.68 52.09 -2.10
CA ASP A 644 -13.76 53.15 -2.47
C ASP A 644 -14.48 54.51 -2.42
N GLU A 645 -13.90 55.52 -1.75
CA GLU A 645 -14.50 56.87 -1.65
C GLU A 645 -14.85 57.50 -3.01
N TRP A 646 -14.16 57.10 -4.08
CA TRP A 646 -14.43 57.59 -5.44
C TRP A 646 -15.66 56.95 -6.07
N GLU A 647 -16.12 55.83 -5.53
CA GLU A 647 -17.24 55.11 -6.10
C GLU A 647 -18.56 55.86 -5.97
N GLY A 648 -18.83 56.54 -4.85
CA GLY A 648 -20.03 57.36 -4.68
C GLY A 648 -20.15 58.45 -5.76
N PRO A 649 -19.12 59.33 -5.92
CA PRO A 649 -19.10 60.32 -6.98
C PRO A 649 -19.20 59.74 -8.39
N ILE A 650 -18.54 58.60 -8.66
CA ILE A 650 -18.63 57.91 -9.95
C ILE A 650 -20.04 57.38 -10.19
N LEU A 651 -20.65 56.71 -9.20
CA LEU A 651 -21.99 56.14 -9.32
C LEU A 651 -23.02 57.24 -9.54
N ASN A 652 -23.01 58.30 -8.72
CA ASN A 652 -23.91 59.44 -8.90
C ASN A 652 -23.75 60.04 -10.30
N TRP A 653 -22.51 60.22 -10.76
CA TRP A 653 -22.27 60.72 -12.11
C TRP A 653 -22.78 59.75 -13.18
N LEU A 654 -22.61 58.44 -13.02
CA LEU A 654 -23.09 57.42 -13.96
C LEU A 654 -24.62 57.30 -14.02
N GLU A 655 -25.31 57.62 -12.92
CA GLU A 655 -26.78 57.61 -12.81
C GLU A 655 -27.41 58.93 -13.28
N GLU A 656 -26.83 60.07 -12.89
CA GLU A 656 -27.37 61.40 -13.22
C GLU A 656 -26.99 61.86 -14.62
N SER A 657 -25.82 61.47 -15.11
CA SER A 657 -25.38 61.85 -16.45
C SER A 657 -26.05 60.96 -17.48
N GLN A 658 -26.63 61.55 -18.52
CA GLN A 658 -27.17 60.83 -19.70
C GLN A 658 -26.05 60.22 -20.56
N ILE A 659 -25.15 59.48 -19.94
CA ILE A 659 -24.08 58.76 -20.61
C ILE A 659 -24.74 57.67 -21.44
N GLY A 660 -24.34 57.58 -22.71
CA GLY A 660 -24.81 56.55 -23.64
C GLY A 660 -24.36 55.13 -23.24
N GLU A 661 -24.19 54.25 -24.22
CA GLU A 661 -23.80 52.86 -23.96
C GLU A 661 -22.36 52.70 -23.42
N THR A 662 -21.51 53.72 -23.57
CA THR A 662 -20.10 53.64 -23.16
C THR A 662 -19.58 54.97 -22.60
N THR A 663 -18.63 54.92 -21.67
CA THR A 663 -17.84 56.07 -21.20
C THR A 663 -16.35 55.75 -21.15
N SER A 664 -15.48 56.75 -21.34
CA SER A 664 -14.02 56.55 -21.24
C SER A 664 -13.51 56.73 -19.80
N GLY A 665 -12.41 56.07 -19.45
CA GLY A 665 -11.79 56.26 -18.13
C GLY A 665 -11.33 57.72 -17.89
N SER A 666 -11.01 58.44 -18.97
CA SER A 666 -10.67 59.85 -18.93
C SER A 666 -11.89 60.73 -18.60
N GLU A 667 -13.07 60.43 -19.14
CA GLU A 667 -14.32 61.12 -18.76
C GLU A 667 -14.66 60.89 -17.30
N VAL A 668 -14.47 59.66 -16.80
CA VAL A 668 -14.71 59.38 -15.38
C VAL A 668 -13.77 60.20 -14.48
N LEU A 669 -12.47 60.27 -14.81
CA LEU A 669 -11.50 61.09 -14.06
C LEU A 669 -11.81 62.60 -14.15
N ALA A 670 -12.18 63.10 -15.33
CA ALA A 670 -12.41 64.52 -15.58
C ALA A 670 -13.77 65.00 -15.04
N SER A 671 -14.84 64.24 -15.29
CA SER A 671 -16.22 64.69 -15.14
C SER A 671 -16.84 64.17 -13.85
N ALA A 672 -16.60 62.90 -13.49
CA ALA A 672 -17.12 62.35 -12.24
C ALA A 672 -16.28 62.80 -11.04
N LEU A 673 -14.95 62.69 -11.15
CA LEU A 673 -14.03 62.96 -10.05
C LEU A 673 -13.43 64.36 -10.05
N LYS A 674 -13.58 65.12 -11.15
CA LYS A 674 -13.07 66.49 -11.30
C LYS A 674 -11.57 66.62 -11.01
N LEU A 675 -10.78 65.62 -11.41
CA LEU A 675 -9.34 65.60 -11.22
C LEU A 675 -8.60 66.32 -12.36
N ASP A 676 -7.62 67.15 -11.99
CA ASP A 676 -6.73 67.81 -12.95
C ASP A 676 -5.88 66.79 -13.71
N PHE A 677 -5.52 67.11 -14.97
CA PHE A 677 -4.71 66.25 -15.84
C PHE A 677 -3.38 65.80 -15.21
N GLY A 678 -2.78 66.62 -14.34
CA GLY A 678 -1.55 66.26 -13.62
C GLY A 678 -1.71 65.07 -12.65
N HIS A 679 -2.95 64.77 -12.24
CA HIS A 679 -3.30 63.66 -11.34
C HIS A 679 -3.88 62.46 -12.09
N TRP A 680 -3.71 62.37 -13.41
CA TRP A 680 -4.16 61.22 -14.21
C TRP A 680 -3.10 60.12 -14.28
N GLY A 681 -2.47 59.86 -13.14
CA GLY A 681 -1.47 58.82 -13.03
C GLY A 681 -2.05 57.43 -13.28
N LYS A 682 -1.14 56.47 -13.44
CA LYS A 682 -1.50 55.05 -13.55
C LYS A 682 -2.27 54.53 -12.32
N PRO A 683 -1.95 54.93 -11.07
CA PRO A 683 -2.70 54.52 -9.89
C PRO A 683 -4.19 54.92 -9.95
N GLU A 684 -4.47 56.16 -10.34
CA GLU A 684 -5.83 56.71 -10.40
C GLU A 684 -6.65 56.03 -11.50
N GLN A 685 -6.04 55.80 -12.67
CA GLN A 685 -6.66 55.05 -13.75
C GLN A 685 -6.98 53.60 -13.35
N MET A 686 -6.09 52.96 -12.57
CA MET A 686 -6.33 51.60 -12.06
C MET A 686 -7.45 51.56 -11.02
N ARG A 687 -7.54 52.59 -10.16
CA ARG A 687 -8.61 52.76 -9.16
C ARG A 687 -9.98 52.90 -9.84
N VAL A 688 -10.10 53.80 -10.82
CA VAL A 688 -11.32 53.94 -11.66
C VAL A 688 -11.67 52.63 -12.34
N GLY A 689 -10.69 51.93 -12.92
CA GLY A 689 -10.96 50.65 -13.57
C GLY A 689 -11.51 49.57 -12.65
N ALA A 690 -11.07 49.53 -11.39
CA ALA A 690 -11.59 48.61 -10.38
C ALA A 690 -13.05 48.94 -10.01
N ILE A 691 -13.35 50.21 -9.79
CA ILE A 691 -14.70 50.70 -9.48
C ILE A 691 -15.67 50.40 -10.63
N MET A 692 -15.31 50.77 -11.86
CA MET A 692 -16.14 50.52 -13.04
C MET A 692 -16.42 49.02 -13.21
N HIS A 693 -15.41 48.18 -13.03
CA HIS A 693 -15.59 46.72 -13.10
C HIS A 693 -16.55 46.19 -12.02
N ARG A 694 -16.48 46.72 -10.79
CA ARG A 694 -17.37 46.36 -9.67
C ARG A 694 -18.82 46.74 -9.96
N LEU A 695 -19.03 47.94 -10.48
CA LEU A 695 -20.34 48.43 -10.95
C LEU A 695 -20.86 47.67 -12.20
N GLY A 696 -20.18 46.62 -12.65
CA GLY A 696 -20.59 45.83 -13.82
C GLY A 696 -20.25 46.46 -15.17
N TRP A 697 -19.62 47.63 -15.20
CA TRP A 697 -19.18 48.26 -16.45
C TRP A 697 -17.89 47.59 -16.97
N ARG A 698 -17.97 46.96 -18.14
CA ARG A 698 -16.88 46.12 -18.70
C ARG A 698 -16.04 46.89 -19.72
N ARG A 699 -14.71 46.69 -19.73
CA ARG A 699 -13.82 47.33 -20.73
C ARG A 699 -14.06 46.74 -22.12
N VAL A 700 -14.32 47.60 -23.09
CA VAL A 700 -14.48 47.28 -24.51
C VAL A 700 -13.56 48.15 -25.35
N ARG A 701 -13.11 47.62 -26.48
CA ARG A 701 -12.39 48.40 -27.50
C ARG A 701 -13.41 49.06 -28.41
N LEU A 702 -13.37 50.37 -28.52
CA LEU A 702 -14.17 51.11 -29.50
C LEU A 702 -13.61 50.93 -30.91
N ALA A 703 -14.41 51.32 -31.91
CA ALA A 703 -13.98 51.37 -33.30
C ALA A 703 -12.74 52.24 -33.48
N ALA A 704 -11.95 51.95 -34.51
CA ALA A 704 -10.73 52.70 -34.80
C ALA A 704 -11.07 54.15 -35.15
N LEU A 705 -10.38 55.10 -34.52
CA LEU A 705 -10.53 56.53 -34.83
C LEU A 705 -10.06 56.79 -36.26
N ALA A 706 -10.91 57.43 -37.07
CA ALA A 706 -10.72 57.60 -38.52
C ALA A 706 -9.39 58.26 -38.93
N LYS A 707 -8.76 59.05 -38.06
CA LYS A 707 -7.49 59.75 -38.33
C LYS A 707 -6.24 59.05 -37.79
N SER A 708 -6.34 58.27 -36.71
CA SER A 708 -5.16 57.69 -36.04
C SER A 708 -5.10 56.17 -36.13
N GLY A 709 -6.19 55.50 -36.53
CA GLY A 709 -6.30 54.04 -36.52
C GLY A 709 -6.32 53.42 -35.12
N GLN A 710 -6.16 54.22 -34.06
CA GLN A 710 -6.15 53.74 -32.68
C GLN A 710 -7.57 53.39 -32.23
N ARG A 711 -7.69 52.27 -31.52
CA ARG A 711 -8.94 51.79 -30.91
C ARG A 711 -8.95 52.14 -29.42
N PRO A 712 -9.56 53.25 -28.99
CA PRO A 712 -9.55 53.62 -27.57
C PRO A 712 -10.32 52.59 -26.73
N TRP A 713 -9.95 52.50 -25.45
CA TRP A 713 -10.69 51.71 -24.48
C TRP A 713 -11.83 52.55 -23.90
N ALA A 714 -13.01 51.95 -23.76
CA ALA A 714 -14.13 52.50 -23.01
C ALA A 714 -14.72 51.44 -22.09
N TYR A 715 -15.54 51.87 -21.13
CA TYR A 715 -16.35 51.03 -20.27
C TYR A 715 -17.77 50.99 -20.85
N LYS A 716 -18.30 49.80 -21.11
CA LYS A 716 -19.66 49.58 -21.59
C LYS A 716 -20.62 49.43 -20.42
N LYS A 717 -21.76 50.13 -20.50
CA LYS A 717 -22.89 50.04 -19.57
C LYS A 717 -23.46 48.60 -19.57
N PRO A 718 -23.75 47.99 -18.41
CA PRO A 718 -24.39 46.69 -18.35
C PRO A 718 -25.86 46.77 -18.79
N ASP A 719 -26.37 45.70 -19.39
CA ASP A 719 -27.69 45.68 -20.05
C ASP A 719 -28.86 45.96 -19.07
N ASN A 720 -28.66 45.76 -17.76
CA ASN A 720 -29.67 45.96 -16.70
C ASN A 720 -29.43 47.23 -15.84
N TRP A 721 -28.61 48.18 -16.29
CA TRP A 721 -28.29 49.40 -15.52
C TRP A 721 -29.54 50.25 -15.23
N GLY A 722 -29.86 50.46 -13.94
CA GLY A 722 -31.03 51.24 -13.50
C GLY A 722 -32.32 50.44 -13.25
N GLY A 723 -32.33 49.12 -13.48
CA GLY A 723 -33.38 48.24 -12.97
C GLY A 723 -33.06 47.81 -11.53
N HIS A 724 -34.07 47.70 -10.66
CA HIS A 724 -33.89 47.23 -9.27
C HIS A 724 -32.93 46.03 -9.21
N SER A 725 -31.87 46.17 -8.40
CA SER A 725 -30.74 45.24 -8.30
C SER A 725 -31.20 43.81 -8.06
N ALA A 726 -31.18 43.00 -9.11
CA ALA A 726 -30.96 41.57 -9.01
C ALA A 726 -29.57 41.33 -9.57
N LEU A 727 -28.60 41.16 -8.65
CA LEU A 727 -27.20 40.79 -8.91
C LEU A 727 -27.11 39.79 -10.07
N GLN A 728 -26.73 40.28 -11.26
CA GLN A 728 -26.50 39.43 -12.41
C GLN A 728 -25.25 38.59 -12.14
N VAL A 729 -25.48 37.29 -11.89
CA VAL A 729 -24.47 36.24 -11.85
C VAL A 729 -23.66 36.28 -13.15
N GLN A 730 -22.48 36.88 -13.12
CA GLN A 730 -21.51 36.67 -14.19
C GLN A 730 -20.99 35.24 -14.07
N LYS A 731 -21.29 34.41 -15.07
CA LYS A 731 -20.57 33.16 -15.33
C LYS A 731 -19.11 33.51 -15.62
N ILE A 732 -18.27 33.45 -14.59
CA ILE A 732 -16.83 33.33 -14.75
C ILE A 732 -16.55 31.83 -14.86
N GLU A 733 -16.25 31.36 -16.06
CA GLU A 733 -15.64 30.04 -16.26
C GLU A 733 -14.18 30.14 -15.80
N GLU A 734 -13.89 29.69 -14.57
CA GLU A 734 -12.53 29.39 -14.14
C GLU A 734 -12.20 27.92 -14.49
N PRO A 735 -11.06 27.64 -15.15
CA PRO A 735 -10.64 26.30 -15.49
C PRO A 735 -9.99 25.65 -14.27
N CYS A 736 -10.80 25.20 -13.34
CA CYS A 736 -10.42 24.17 -12.38
C CYS A 736 -11.72 23.43 -12.04
N PHE A 737 -11.64 22.11 -11.91
CA PHE A 737 -12.75 21.19 -11.58
C PHE A 737 -13.49 20.61 -12.79
N ASP A 738 -12.84 19.61 -13.41
CA ASP A 738 -13.53 18.36 -13.76
C ASP A 738 -13.51 17.43 -12.53
#